data_AF-A0A316SK78-F1
#
_entry.id   AF-A0A316SK78-F1
#
_cell.length_a   1.000
_cell.length_b   1.000
_cell.length_c   1.000
_cell.angle_alpha   90.00
_cell.angle_beta   90.00
_cell.angle_gamma   90.00
#
_symmetry.space_group_name_H-M   'P 1'
#
loop_
_entity.id
_entity.type
_entity.pdbx_description
1 polymer ?
#
loop_
_entity_poly.entity_id
_entity_poly.type
_entity_poly.pdbx_seq_one_letter_code
_entity_poly.pdbx_strand_id
1 'polypeptide(L)'
;MDPRFGKPKSTLYDLVTAKPEPEEMFWLKDSLFTPSIESSEKKVDVLFECKTQGKIKPPKTLTVLNDTLSDYVDANTSSVLTYLFKDYIKKGKFYKIPLVVDTDKNRATRGFDELYPFDSVCSGLGVLEADLKGKCVRENERSFGLIEINYSKDLELYKSKFQLKQIPDNGLNESYSFKLLSSFPALLGFRSSHDTKGFYKPLTSFDRNLYSEKIGKYILPENKFSDFGEDCFYSSVDKCGLYFGGRNTQLLLGQATVTHDKIPFSKDLNLAVHFGFNNRPYLNLRNTILSDSSFINYGFYTQAELMMLKDLGYNINDREFYSNSLYKSGSKLHRNHIVFNQGFYAWSDAIHDYKTDQPSRIPVSIASHIFGNYNDVVQKGTIASVGYASIGIRIDGSYNNVTVDKNTAIYENGIGSSGIAVTYGRDNVINVDGSVAANSEDGVGIRFDFGSNALSDMREYQGSYRRVRTYDAQRGILKRENAQSVAAPEEIRGPIVSELNIKGSVSGKKSAIFIDESAHVKQINFMNRAKITGNISSNFEAYLGDNGKAVYANHKNHALLPGILQFDEPFKPINAYEVKKKLASLNTNVNFGVKSAGSSMENKLLRYVPDKKSSVVIDGDITGKSLILSAFGGHTTVKGSLDVKRLYVADSVVNFKGAKKGSNTVDELEISRGGQLDLSNGIADTFMIKKDAVISSKGVICVDIDKEGNILDRVVAENGFSAYDSIVNLEPGLSYNDIKSYQSDPKALLRLMNNFNRKANEVLSPYGVISKYPKHIWYIQGEMGRKVTCSSRGCHLGDFVNIYSKSAEELPIWRYILSFVGCFVMLFLTVVVLKRTGNGRFG
;
A
#
# COMPACT_ATOMS: atom_id res chain seq x y z
N MET A 1 33.05 -10.14 15.00
CA MET A 1 32.38 -10.33 13.69
C MET A 1 32.16 -11.81 13.49
N ASP A 2 30.90 -12.22 13.33
CA ASP A 2 30.48 -13.61 13.16
C ASP A 2 30.73 -14.07 11.70
N PRO A 3 31.34 -15.25 11.47
CA PRO A 3 31.62 -15.76 10.12
C PRO A 3 30.38 -16.05 9.26
N ARG A 4 29.17 -16.00 9.82
CA ARG A 4 27.90 -16.30 9.14
C ARG A 4 27.39 -15.18 8.20
N PHE A 5 28.11 -14.06 8.08
CA PHE A 5 27.66 -12.86 7.34
C PHE A 5 28.66 -12.32 6.29
N GLY A 6 29.36 -13.16 5.53
CA GLY A 6 30.23 -12.72 4.41
C GLY A 6 29.92 -13.46 3.10
N LYS A 7 29.96 -12.88 1.89
CA LYS A 7 30.29 -11.54 1.36
C LYS A 7 29.35 -11.27 0.15
N PRO A 8 29.25 -10.03 -0.38
CA PRO A 8 29.75 -9.88 -1.76
C PRO A 8 30.30 -8.48 -2.12
N LYS A 9 31.14 -8.45 -3.16
CA LYS A 9 31.25 -7.29 -4.06
C LYS A 9 30.02 -7.35 -4.95
N SER A 10 29.12 -6.38 -4.87
CA SER A 10 27.89 -6.35 -5.66
C SER A 10 27.94 -5.29 -6.75
N THR A 11 27.36 -5.62 -7.89
CA THR A 11 27.09 -4.72 -9.01
C THR A 11 25.64 -4.22 -8.94
N LEU A 12 25.29 -3.17 -9.70
CA LEU A 12 23.91 -2.66 -9.80
C LEU A 12 22.89 -3.76 -10.17
N TYR A 13 23.34 -4.80 -10.89
CA TYR A 13 22.53 -5.96 -11.24
C TYR A 13 22.09 -6.75 -10.00
N ASP A 14 22.99 -6.95 -9.03
CA ASP A 14 22.71 -7.73 -7.82
C ASP A 14 21.67 -7.03 -6.93
N LEU A 15 21.62 -5.69 -6.90
CA LEU A 15 20.58 -4.93 -6.20
C LEU A 15 19.18 -5.16 -6.79
N VAL A 16 19.10 -5.40 -8.10
CA VAL A 16 17.83 -5.56 -8.82
C VAL A 16 17.38 -7.03 -8.84
N THR A 17 18.32 -7.97 -8.83
CA THR A 17 18.03 -9.41 -8.97
C THR A 17 18.21 -10.24 -7.70
N ALA A 18 18.65 -9.64 -6.59
CA ALA A 18 18.74 -10.34 -5.31
C ALA A 18 17.37 -10.91 -4.95
N LYS A 19 17.27 -12.25 -4.99
CA LYS A 19 16.12 -12.98 -4.49
C LYS A 19 16.43 -13.40 -3.05
N PRO A 20 15.47 -13.33 -2.13
CA PRO A 20 15.57 -14.09 -0.90
C PRO A 20 15.61 -15.57 -1.32
N GLU A 21 16.68 -16.28 -0.97
CA GLU A 21 16.64 -17.74 -1.05
C GLU A 21 15.46 -18.20 -0.17
N PRO A 22 14.56 -19.08 -0.65
CA PRO A 22 13.39 -19.53 0.11
C PRO A 22 13.73 -20.12 1.49
N GLU A 23 14.99 -20.54 1.66
CA GLU A 23 15.56 -21.13 2.87
C GLU A 23 16.22 -20.11 3.83
N GLU A 24 16.47 -18.86 3.40
CA GLU A 24 16.95 -17.76 4.26
C GLU A 24 15.79 -17.01 4.94
N MET A 25 14.82 -17.74 5.50
CA MET A 25 13.99 -17.13 6.53
C MET A 25 14.90 -16.68 7.69
N PHE A 26 14.63 -15.54 8.32
CA PHE A 26 15.50 -14.98 9.37
C PHE A 26 15.42 -15.79 10.67
N TRP A 27 16.02 -16.98 10.67
CA TRP A 27 16.09 -17.88 11.81
C TRP A 27 17.46 -17.78 12.44
N LEU A 28 17.53 -17.12 13.60
CA LEU A 28 18.71 -17.21 14.44
C LEU A 28 18.63 -18.51 15.22
N LYS A 29 19.51 -19.48 14.87
CA LYS A 29 19.60 -20.79 15.52
C LYS A 29 19.66 -20.70 17.06
N ASP A 30 20.30 -19.64 17.57
CA ASP A 30 20.43 -19.35 19.00
C ASP A 30 19.82 -17.98 19.32
N SER A 31 18.55 -17.95 19.71
CA SER A 31 17.84 -16.73 20.13
C SER A 31 18.34 -16.25 21.50
N LEU A 32 18.69 -14.97 21.64
CA LEU A 32 19.07 -14.34 22.91
C LEU A 32 17.95 -14.49 23.95
N PHE A 33 16.71 -14.41 23.50
CA PHE A 33 15.51 -14.58 24.33
C PHE A 33 14.77 -15.84 23.89
N THR A 34 14.69 -16.81 24.79
CA THR A 34 14.03 -18.09 24.51
C THR A 34 12.78 -18.18 25.36
N PRO A 35 11.60 -17.85 24.81
CA PRO A 35 10.35 -18.03 25.53
C PRO A 35 10.10 -19.53 25.77
N SER A 36 9.66 -19.88 26.97
CA SER A 36 9.32 -21.26 27.33
C SER A 36 7.96 -21.31 28.00
N ILE A 37 6.99 -21.96 27.35
CA ILE A 37 5.64 -22.11 27.89
C ILE A 37 5.70 -22.95 29.16
N GLU A 38 5.09 -22.45 30.23
CA GLU A 38 4.88 -23.16 31.49
C GLU A 38 3.39 -23.26 31.79
N SER A 39 2.93 -24.50 31.96
CA SER A 39 1.52 -24.84 32.18
C SER A 39 1.29 -25.65 33.46
N SER A 40 2.35 -26.00 34.19
CA SER A 40 2.23 -26.64 35.50
C SER A 40 1.81 -25.62 36.54
N GLU A 41 0.59 -25.78 37.09
CA GLU A 41 0.04 -24.91 38.15
C GLU A 41 1.06 -24.62 39.26
N LYS A 42 1.67 -25.67 39.82
CA LYS A 42 2.69 -25.54 40.88
C LYS A 42 3.88 -24.66 40.47
N LYS A 43 4.35 -24.77 39.23
CA LYS A 43 5.47 -23.95 38.74
C LYS A 43 5.02 -22.53 38.40
N VAL A 44 3.81 -22.36 37.88
CA VAL A 44 3.20 -21.06 37.64
C VAL A 44 3.05 -20.29 38.95
N ASP A 45 2.56 -20.94 40.01
CA ASP A 45 2.46 -20.35 41.35
C ASP A 45 3.81 -19.82 41.83
N VAL A 46 4.86 -20.65 41.72
CA VAL A 46 6.23 -20.27 42.10
C VAL A 46 6.75 -19.10 41.26
N LEU A 47 6.47 -19.08 39.94
CA LEU A 47 6.87 -18.00 39.06
C LEU A 47 6.19 -16.68 39.42
N PHE A 48 4.88 -16.68 39.67
CA PHE A 48 4.14 -15.48 40.07
C PHE A 48 4.59 -14.98 41.45
N GLU A 49 4.76 -15.88 42.41
CA GLU A 49 5.26 -15.53 43.74
C GLU A 49 6.63 -14.85 43.66
N CYS A 50 7.57 -15.46 42.93
CA CYS A 50 8.93 -14.96 42.78
C CYS A 50 9.00 -13.65 41.97
N LYS A 51 8.39 -13.59 40.78
CA LYS A 51 8.56 -12.47 39.84
C LYS A 51 7.66 -11.27 40.13
N THR A 52 6.62 -11.45 40.94
CA THR A 52 5.71 -10.36 41.35
C THR A 52 5.78 -10.04 42.85
N GLN A 53 6.66 -10.72 43.60
CA GLN A 53 6.79 -10.61 45.06
C GLN A 53 5.45 -10.91 45.77
N GLY A 54 4.71 -11.90 45.26
CA GLY A 54 3.38 -12.30 45.76
C GLY A 54 2.27 -11.26 45.57
N LYS A 55 2.54 -10.10 44.93
CA LYS A 55 1.55 -9.01 44.76
C LYS A 55 0.48 -9.36 43.74
N ILE A 56 0.78 -10.26 42.80
CA ILE A 56 -0.12 -10.64 41.72
C ILE A 56 -0.32 -12.14 41.78
N LYS A 57 -1.58 -12.55 41.97
CA LYS A 57 -1.97 -13.96 41.97
C LYS A 57 -1.83 -14.55 40.55
N PRO A 58 -1.53 -15.85 40.43
CA PRO A 58 -1.48 -16.55 39.15
C PRO A 58 -2.87 -16.61 38.48
N PRO A 59 -2.94 -16.83 37.16
CA PRO A 59 -4.20 -16.94 36.42
C PRO A 59 -4.99 -18.17 36.85
N LYS A 60 -6.33 -18.07 36.85
CA LYS A 60 -7.21 -19.19 37.24
C LYS A 60 -7.40 -20.24 36.15
N THR A 61 -7.15 -19.87 34.89
CA THR A 61 -7.44 -20.70 33.72
C THR A 61 -6.24 -20.78 32.80
N LEU A 62 -5.34 -21.71 33.10
CA LEU A 62 -4.18 -22.00 32.27
C LEU A 62 -4.59 -22.66 30.96
N THR A 63 -3.86 -22.35 29.89
CA THR A 63 -4.04 -22.96 28.58
C THR A 63 -2.73 -23.57 28.11
N VAL A 64 -2.81 -24.82 27.64
CA VAL A 64 -1.72 -25.46 26.90
C VAL A 64 -1.92 -25.15 25.43
N LEU A 65 -0.91 -24.58 24.79
CA LEU A 65 -0.88 -24.48 23.34
C LEU A 65 -0.53 -25.88 22.83
N ASN A 66 -1.54 -26.61 22.36
CA ASN A 66 -1.48 -28.06 22.04
C ASN A 66 -0.62 -28.41 20.80
N ASP A 67 -0.28 -27.42 19.99
CA ASP A 67 0.61 -27.60 18.86
C ASP A 67 2.07 -27.52 19.32
N THR A 68 3.02 -27.94 18.47
CA THR A 68 4.44 -27.86 18.86
C THR A 68 4.78 -26.43 19.26
N LEU A 69 5.63 -26.26 20.30
CA LEU A 69 5.99 -24.94 20.84
C LEU A 69 6.39 -23.94 19.72
N SER A 70 6.94 -24.43 18.61
CA SER A 70 7.30 -23.71 17.38
C SER A 70 6.14 -23.05 16.62
N ASP A 71 4.90 -23.55 16.75
CA ASP A 71 3.75 -23.05 15.99
C ASP A 71 3.19 -21.74 16.58
N TYR A 72 3.54 -21.45 17.84
CA TYR A 72 3.16 -20.21 18.53
C TYR A 72 4.36 -19.40 18.98
N VAL A 73 5.48 -20.04 19.37
CA VAL A 73 6.75 -19.33 19.51
C VAL A 73 7.21 -18.97 18.11
N ASP A 74 6.78 -17.78 17.66
CA ASP A 74 7.23 -17.18 16.42
C ASP A 74 8.74 -16.96 16.53
N ALA A 75 9.49 -17.95 16.08
CA ALA A 75 10.94 -17.91 16.07
C ALA A 75 11.44 -16.72 15.26
N ASN A 76 10.65 -16.19 14.33
CA ASN A 76 10.96 -14.95 13.65
C ASN A 76 10.79 -13.73 14.56
N THR A 77 9.72 -13.63 15.37
CA THR A 77 9.62 -12.56 16.39
C THR A 77 10.78 -12.62 17.40
N SER A 78 11.12 -13.80 17.90
CA SER A 78 12.24 -13.98 18.83
C SER A 78 13.60 -13.71 18.16
N SER A 79 13.78 -14.09 16.89
CA SER A 79 14.98 -13.79 16.10
C SER A 79 15.12 -12.30 15.86
N VAL A 80 14.04 -11.59 15.51
CA VAL A 80 14.05 -10.13 15.32
C VAL A 80 14.42 -9.42 16.62
N LEU A 81 13.85 -9.84 17.76
CA LEU A 81 14.26 -9.31 19.07
C LEU A 81 15.73 -9.62 19.37
N THR A 82 16.20 -10.83 19.10
CA THR A 82 17.61 -11.21 19.27
C THR A 82 18.53 -10.34 18.44
N TYR A 83 18.16 -10.06 17.19
CA TYR A 83 18.94 -9.19 16.32
C TYR A 83 18.96 -7.75 16.83
N LEU A 84 17.82 -7.23 17.27
CA LEU A 84 17.71 -5.89 17.85
C LEU A 84 18.66 -5.70 19.04
N PHE A 85 18.89 -6.75 19.82
CA PHE A 85 19.76 -6.77 21.00
C PHE A 85 21.07 -7.55 20.79
N LYS A 86 21.54 -7.72 19.54
CA LYS A 86 22.70 -8.56 19.19
C LYS A 86 23.99 -8.17 19.92
N ASP A 87 24.17 -6.90 20.26
CA ASP A 87 25.34 -6.38 20.99
C ASP A 87 25.41 -6.88 22.44
N TYR A 88 24.30 -7.39 22.97
CA TYR A 88 24.19 -7.93 24.32
C TYR A 88 24.47 -9.43 24.41
N ILE A 89 24.81 -10.07 23.28
CA ILE A 89 25.24 -11.48 23.25
C ILE A 89 26.66 -11.57 23.84
N LYS A 90 26.75 -11.70 25.17
CA LYS A 90 28.01 -11.96 25.89
C LYS A 90 28.35 -13.44 25.75
N LYS A 91 29.48 -13.81 25.13
CA LYS A 91 30.07 -15.18 25.01
C LYS A 91 29.10 -16.36 25.33
N GLY A 92 27.95 -16.44 24.62
CA GLY A 92 26.99 -17.56 24.73
C GLY A 92 25.96 -17.51 25.88
N LYS A 93 25.70 -16.36 26.53
CA LYS A 93 24.60 -16.25 27.51
C LYS A 93 23.25 -16.04 26.81
N PHE A 94 22.28 -16.90 27.11
CA PHE A 94 20.91 -16.86 26.61
C PHE A 94 19.92 -16.75 27.77
N TYR A 95 18.83 -16.00 27.58
CA TYR A 95 17.84 -15.75 28.60
C TYR A 95 16.59 -16.57 28.34
N LYS A 96 16.34 -17.56 29.20
CA LYS A 96 15.07 -18.30 29.19
C LYS A 96 14.00 -17.45 29.86
N ILE A 97 12.90 -17.21 29.14
CA ILE A 97 11.78 -16.38 29.60
C ILE A 97 10.56 -17.27 29.79
N PRO A 98 10.16 -17.56 31.04
CA PRO A 98 8.92 -18.26 31.31
C PRO A 98 7.72 -17.52 30.71
N LEU A 99 6.86 -18.27 30.01
CA LEU A 99 5.67 -17.75 29.37
C LEU A 99 4.45 -18.52 29.87
N VAL A 100 3.49 -17.82 30.44
CA VAL A 100 2.23 -18.39 30.91
C VAL A 100 1.14 -17.96 29.95
N VAL A 101 0.37 -18.91 29.43
CA VAL A 101 -0.75 -18.65 28.52
C VAL A 101 -2.05 -18.94 29.25
N ASP A 102 -2.98 -18.01 29.18
CA ASP A 102 -4.25 -18.12 29.88
C ASP A 102 -5.40 -17.44 29.12
N THR A 103 -6.63 -17.74 29.54
CA THR A 103 -7.86 -17.15 29.01
C THR A 103 -8.72 -16.50 30.09
N ASP A 104 -8.11 -16.07 31.21
CA ASP A 104 -8.83 -15.45 32.32
C ASP A 104 -9.33 -14.05 31.91
N LYS A 105 -10.65 -13.86 31.88
CA LYS A 105 -11.29 -12.64 31.38
C LYS A 105 -10.96 -11.38 32.18
N ASN A 106 -10.45 -11.52 33.40
CA ASN A 106 -10.12 -10.39 34.27
C ASN A 106 -8.63 -10.00 34.19
N ARG A 107 -7.87 -10.65 33.32
CA ARG A 107 -6.42 -10.46 33.21
C ARG A 107 -6.08 -9.82 31.87
N ALA A 108 -4.86 -9.33 31.78
CA ALA A 108 -4.34 -8.67 30.60
C ALA A 108 -2.92 -9.13 30.35
N THR A 109 -2.56 -9.21 29.07
CA THR A 109 -1.21 -9.53 28.61
C THR A 109 -0.18 -8.58 29.21
N ARG A 110 0.86 -9.13 29.85
CA ARG A 110 1.84 -8.36 30.62
C ARG A 110 3.16 -9.08 30.85
N GLY A 111 4.24 -8.32 30.92
CA GLY A 111 5.54 -8.78 31.44
C GLY A 111 5.74 -8.40 32.90
N PHE A 112 6.31 -9.31 33.67
CA PHE A 112 6.67 -9.15 35.08
C PHE A 112 8.16 -9.38 35.27
N ASP A 113 8.78 -8.53 36.08
CA ASP A 113 10.15 -8.75 36.52
C ASP A 113 10.32 -8.22 37.94
N GLU A 114 11.23 -8.84 38.69
CA GLU A 114 11.55 -8.41 40.04
C GLU A 114 12.40 -7.13 39.98
N LEU A 115 12.11 -6.15 40.85
CA LEU A 115 12.97 -4.97 40.97
C LEU A 115 14.04 -5.20 42.01
N TYR A 116 15.25 -4.76 41.72
CA TYR A 116 16.26 -4.60 42.75
C TYR A 116 15.79 -3.56 43.78
N PRO A 117 15.89 -3.89 45.09
CA PRO A 117 15.48 -3.01 46.17
C PRO A 117 16.37 -1.77 46.28
N PHE A 118 16.07 -0.93 47.26
CA PHE A 118 16.95 0.17 47.67
C PHE A 118 18.34 -0.38 48.07
N ASP A 119 19.40 0.42 47.89
CA ASP A 119 20.81 0.12 48.25
C ASP A 119 21.66 -0.72 47.28
N SER A 120 21.41 -0.60 45.97
CA SER A 120 22.37 -1.08 44.96
C SER A 120 22.48 -0.16 43.75
N VAL A 121 23.57 -0.29 42.98
CA VAL A 121 23.72 0.33 41.65
C VAL A 121 22.63 -0.08 40.66
N CYS A 122 21.83 -1.10 40.99
CA CYS A 122 20.72 -1.61 40.20
C CYS A 122 19.34 -1.20 40.73
N SER A 123 19.28 -0.34 41.75
CA SER A 123 18.01 0.09 42.34
C SER A 123 17.04 0.65 41.30
N GLY A 124 15.86 0.03 41.20
CA GLY A 124 14.83 0.37 40.21
C GLY A 124 14.97 -0.32 38.84
N LEU A 125 15.99 -1.15 38.63
CA LEU A 125 16.12 -2.01 37.44
C LEU A 125 15.42 -3.35 37.64
N GLY A 126 14.88 -3.90 36.56
CA GLY A 126 14.51 -5.31 36.49
C GLY A 126 15.73 -6.24 36.54
N VAL A 127 15.55 -7.50 36.94
CA VAL A 127 16.63 -8.50 36.94
C VAL A 127 17.17 -8.74 35.52
N LEU A 128 16.29 -8.89 34.53
CA LEU A 128 16.73 -9.06 33.13
C LEU A 128 17.42 -7.79 32.61
N GLU A 129 16.80 -6.64 32.88
CA GLU A 129 17.33 -5.33 32.51
C GLU A 129 18.75 -5.10 33.05
N ALA A 130 18.98 -5.37 34.34
CA ALA A 130 20.27 -5.17 34.99
C ALA A 130 21.35 -6.10 34.45
N ASP A 131 20.99 -7.36 34.15
CA ASP A 131 21.93 -8.37 33.67
C ASP A 131 22.36 -8.10 32.21
N LEU A 132 21.39 -7.78 31.34
CA LEU A 132 21.64 -7.32 29.97
C LEU A 132 22.59 -6.12 29.97
N LYS A 133 22.28 -5.10 30.77
CA LYS A 133 23.11 -3.88 30.88
C LYS A 133 24.45 -4.12 31.60
N GLY A 134 24.71 -5.33 32.11
CA GLY A 134 25.94 -5.67 32.82
C GLY A 134 26.13 -4.92 34.13
N LYS A 135 25.05 -4.44 34.75
CA LYS A 135 25.08 -3.68 36.00
C LYS A 135 25.04 -4.60 37.22
N CYS A 136 24.16 -5.60 37.21
CA CYS A 136 24.08 -6.65 38.23
C CYS A 136 23.82 -8.00 37.57
N VAL A 137 24.57 -9.02 38.00
CA VAL A 137 24.45 -10.39 37.50
C VAL A 137 23.96 -11.29 38.62
N ARG A 138 22.94 -12.12 38.33
CA ARG A 138 22.54 -13.22 39.22
C ARG A 138 23.09 -14.53 38.66
N GLU A 139 24.21 -15.01 39.20
CA GLU A 139 24.94 -16.19 38.68
C GLU A 139 24.09 -17.48 38.64
N ASN A 140 23.11 -17.61 39.54
CA ASN A 140 22.24 -18.78 39.64
C ASN A 140 20.84 -18.59 39.03
N GLU A 141 20.56 -17.43 38.42
CA GLU A 141 19.25 -17.19 37.80
C GLU A 141 19.15 -17.91 36.46
N ARG A 142 18.23 -18.88 36.38
CA ARG A 142 17.98 -19.68 35.16
C ARG A 142 16.76 -19.20 34.37
N SER A 143 15.97 -18.29 34.93
CA SER A 143 14.69 -17.83 34.37
C SER A 143 14.50 -16.35 34.62
N PHE A 144 14.52 -15.57 33.55
CA PHE A 144 14.49 -14.11 33.62
C PHE A 144 13.10 -13.58 33.30
N GLY A 145 12.57 -12.75 34.20
CA GLY A 145 11.20 -12.25 34.11
C GLY A 145 10.14 -13.36 34.04
N LEU A 146 8.95 -12.95 33.65
CA LEU A 146 7.78 -13.77 33.35
C LEU A 146 6.90 -13.01 32.35
N ILE A 147 6.46 -13.66 31.28
CA ILE A 147 5.47 -13.09 30.36
C ILE A 147 4.16 -13.84 30.51
N GLU A 148 3.08 -13.10 30.70
CA GLU A 148 1.72 -13.61 30.66
C GLU A 148 1.07 -13.22 29.33
N ILE A 149 0.68 -14.21 28.54
CA ILE A 149 -0.12 -14.05 27.33
C ILE A 149 -1.56 -14.45 27.65
N ASN A 150 -2.35 -13.44 27.97
CA ASN A 150 -3.80 -13.56 28.07
C ASN A 150 -4.47 -13.30 26.70
N TYR A 151 -5.44 -14.14 26.33
CA TYR A 151 -6.25 -13.94 25.13
C TYR A 151 -7.72 -14.32 25.36
N SER A 152 -8.60 -13.79 24.50
CA SER A 152 -10.02 -14.18 24.56
C SER A 152 -10.22 -15.56 23.97
N LYS A 153 -10.78 -16.49 24.77
CA LYS A 153 -11.14 -17.84 24.31
C LYS A 153 -12.04 -17.82 23.08
N ASP A 154 -12.90 -16.82 22.97
CA ASP A 154 -13.86 -16.68 21.86
C ASP A 154 -13.22 -16.14 20.57
N LEU A 155 -12.10 -15.42 20.67
CA LEU A 155 -11.38 -14.90 19.52
C LEU A 155 -10.20 -15.79 19.13
N GLU A 156 -9.69 -16.60 20.07
CA GLU A 156 -8.51 -17.43 19.92
C GLU A 156 -7.22 -16.62 19.59
N LEU A 157 -6.10 -17.33 19.49
CA LEU A 157 -4.82 -16.76 19.10
C LEU A 157 -4.49 -17.12 17.65
N TYR A 158 -4.12 -16.11 16.88
CA TYR A 158 -3.63 -16.27 15.53
C TYR A 158 -2.27 -16.96 15.53
N LYS A 159 -2.19 -18.08 14.83
CA LYS A 159 -0.94 -18.75 14.47
C LYS A 159 -0.47 -18.17 13.14
N SER A 160 0.55 -17.31 13.16
CA SER A 160 1.20 -16.94 11.90
C SER A 160 1.87 -18.19 11.35
N LYS A 161 1.62 -18.53 10.08
CA LYS A 161 2.16 -19.76 9.51
C LYS A 161 3.67 -19.83 9.64
N PHE A 162 4.41 -18.72 9.44
CA PHE A 162 5.86 -18.69 9.69
C PHE A 162 6.47 -17.29 9.93
N GLN A 163 5.78 -16.14 9.82
CA GLN A 163 6.48 -14.83 9.75
C GLN A 163 5.73 -13.68 10.41
N LEU A 164 6.48 -12.82 11.13
CA LEU A 164 6.04 -11.50 11.56
C LEU A 164 5.81 -10.60 10.34
N LYS A 165 4.74 -9.79 10.33
CA LYS A 165 4.47 -8.87 9.21
C LYS A 165 4.32 -7.45 9.70
N GLN A 166 4.88 -6.47 8.99
CA GLN A 166 4.71 -5.06 9.35
C GLN A 166 3.25 -4.59 9.33
N ILE A 167 2.46 -5.12 8.39
CA ILE A 167 1.02 -4.93 8.28
C ILE A 167 0.37 -6.25 8.74
N PRO A 168 -0.27 -6.29 9.92
CA PRO A 168 -0.89 -7.51 10.43
C PRO A 168 -2.01 -8.03 9.52
N ASP A 169 -2.21 -9.35 9.50
CA ASP A 169 -3.25 -10.04 8.73
C ASP A 169 -3.93 -11.16 9.53
N ASN A 170 -3.99 -11.01 10.86
CA ASN A 170 -4.53 -11.99 11.80
C ASN A 170 -6.06 -12.14 11.77
N GLY A 171 -6.78 -11.24 11.10
CA GLY A 171 -8.23 -11.34 10.89
C GLY A 171 -9.02 -11.37 12.21
N LEU A 172 -9.81 -12.44 12.38
CA LEU A 172 -10.70 -12.60 13.53
C LEU A 172 -9.97 -12.90 14.85
N ASN A 173 -8.72 -13.38 14.78
CA ASN A 173 -8.00 -13.86 15.95
C ASN A 173 -7.13 -12.77 16.58
N GLU A 174 -6.70 -12.94 17.84
CA GLU A 174 -5.73 -12.03 18.47
C GLU A 174 -4.30 -12.42 18.05
N SER A 175 -3.44 -11.44 17.73
CA SER A 175 -2.06 -11.72 17.29
C SER A 175 -1.15 -12.13 18.45
N TYR A 176 -0.62 -13.36 18.40
CA TYR A 176 0.37 -13.82 19.39
C TYR A 176 1.64 -12.96 19.38
N SER A 177 2.19 -12.64 18.20
CA SER A 177 3.43 -11.86 18.10
C SER A 177 3.24 -10.46 18.70
N PHE A 178 2.07 -9.83 18.51
CA PHE A 178 1.74 -8.58 19.20
C PHE A 178 1.68 -8.75 20.72
N LYS A 179 1.03 -9.81 21.22
CA LYS A 179 0.93 -10.09 22.66
C LYS A 179 2.31 -10.20 23.30
N LEU A 180 3.23 -10.90 22.63
CA LEU A 180 4.63 -11.01 23.04
C LEU A 180 5.36 -9.65 22.98
N LEU A 181 5.34 -8.96 21.83
CA LEU A 181 6.02 -7.66 21.65
C LEU A 181 5.45 -6.56 22.55
N SER A 182 4.18 -6.62 22.91
CA SER A 182 3.56 -5.64 23.81
C SER A 182 3.94 -5.88 25.29
N SER A 183 4.33 -7.10 25.65
CA SER A 183 4.70 -7.49 27.02
C SER A 183 6.19 -7.43 27.28
N PHE A 184 6.98 -7.78 26.27
CA PHE A 184 8.44 -7.93 26.38
C PHE A 184 9.17 -6.66 26.88
N PRO A 185 8.83 -5.43 26.43
CA PRO A 185 9.48 -4.21 26.90
C PRO A 185 9.37 -3.97 28.41
N ALA A 186 8.36 -4.53 29.09
CA ALA A 186 8.26 -4.43 30.55
C ALA A 186 9.45 -5.10 31.25
N LEU A 187 10.00 -6.18 30.68
CA LEU A 187 11.22 -6.83 31.17
C LEU A 187 12.49 -6.01 30.86
N LEU A 188 12.36 -5.04 29.97
CA LEU A 188 13.42 -4.13 29.54
C LEU A 188 13.29 -2.73 30.17
N GLY A 189 12.53 -2.60 31.25
CA GLY A 189 12.40 -1.33 31.96
C GLY A 189 11.30 -0.40 31.46
N PHE A 190 10.53 -0.75 30.42
CA PHE A 190 9.27 -0.05 30.05
C PHE A 190 8.15 -0.43 31.02
N ARG A 191 8.31 0.00 32.26
CA ARG A 191 7.46 -0.30 33.42
C ARG A 191 7.56 0.84 34.40
N SER A 192 6.51 1.08 35.17
CA SER A 192 6.49 2.12 36.17
C SER A 192 6.33 1.54 37.57
N SER A 193 6.97 2.19 38.54
CA SER A 193 6.82 1.91 39.97
C SER A 193 5.83 2.91 40.55
N HIS A 194 4.53 2.68 40.34
CA HIS A 194 3.45 3.52 40.86
C HIS A 194 2.26 2.69 41.36
N ASP A 195 1.39 3.34 42.14
CA ASP A 195 0.02 2.91 42.42
C ASP A 195 -0.99 3.98 42.04
N THR A 196 -2.23 3.85 42.50
CA THR A 196 -3.27 4.83 42.19
C THR A 196 -3.05 6.21 42.81
N LYS A 197 -2.12 6.36 43.76
CA LYS A 197 -1.82 7.62 44.46
C LYS A 197 -0.60 8.32 43.89
N GLY A 198 0.44 7.59 43.49
CA GLY A 198 1.67 8.20 42.99
C GLY A 198 2.81 7.22 42.76
N PHE A 199 4.00 7.78 42.56
CA PHE A 199 5.23 7.04 42.28
C PHE A 199 5.92 6.56 43.57
N TYR A 200 6.46 5.35 43.55
CA TYR A 200 7.18 4.76 44.66
C TYR A 200 8.69 5.01 44.58
N LYS A 201 9.39 4.73 45.69
CA LYS A 201 10.84 4.59 45.73
C LYS A 201 11.23 3.10 45.72
N PRO A 202 12.19 2.66 44.88
CA PRO A 202 12.89 3.41 43.84
C PRO A 202 12.04 3.62 42.56
N LEU A 203 12.34 4.69 41.83
CA LEU A 203 11.84 4.92 40.47
C LEU A 203 12.50 3.95 39.48
N THR A 204 11.74 3.49 38.48
CA THR A 204 12.27 2.67 37.38
C THR A 204 13.09 3.50 36.39
N SER A 205 13.77 2.84 35.45
CA SER A 205 14.41 3.50 34.29
C SER A 205 13.43 4.34 33.48
N PHE A 206 12.18 3.88 33.33
CA PHE A 206 11.14 4.64 32.63
C PHE A 206 10.68 5.85 33.43
N ASP A 207 10.39 5.69 34.72
CA ASP A 207 9.89 6.78 35.57
C ASP A 207 10.88 7.96 35.63
N ARG A 208 12.19 7.67 35.64
CA ARG A 208 13.25 8.69 35.64
C ARG A 208 13.28 9.56 34.38
N ASN A 209 12.69 9.08 33.29
CA ASN A 209 12.56 9.81 32.03
C ASN A 209 11.20 10.48 31.86
N LEU A 210 10.30 10.39 32.86
CA LEU A 210 9.02 11.08 32.83
C LEU A 210 9.19 12.53 33.29
N TYR A 211 8.71 13.45 32.47
CA TYR A 211 8.59 14.86 32.75
C TYR A 211 7.12 15.21 32.94
N SER A 212 6.81 15.95 34.00
CA SER A 212 5.49 16.53 34.17
C SER A 212 5.51 17.98 33.71
N GLU A 213 4.69 18.28 32.71
CA GLU A 213 4.46 19.65 32.24
C GLU A 213 3.98 20.55 33.38
N LYS A 214 3.09 20.01 34.23
CA LYS A 214 2.35 20.76 35.24
C LYS A 214 3.24 21.33 36.34
N ILE A 215 4.24 20.56 36.76
CA ILE A 215 5.23 20.98 37.77
C ILE A 215 6.56 21.45 37.14
N GLY A 216 6.71 21.34 35.83
CA GLY A 216 7.89 21.81 35.09
C GLY A 216 9.18 21.05 35.42
N LYS A 217 9.10 19.77 35.78
CA LYS A 217 10.28 18.94 36.13
C LYS A 217 10.06 17.44 35.89
N TYR A 218 11.17 16.71 35.89
CA TYR A 218 11.15 15.24 35.90
C TYR A 218 10.58 14.70 37.21
N ILE A 219 9.93 13.53 37.12
CA ILE A 219 9.33 12.84 38.26
C ILE A 219 10.39 12.46 39.29
N LEU A 220 10.08 12.71 40.55
CA LEU A 220 10.85 12.34 41.72
C LEU A 220 10.12 11.20 42.47
N PRO A 221 10.85 10.40 43.27
CA PRO A 221 10.22 9.42 44.15
C PRO A 221 9.14 10.09 45.01
N GLU A 222 8.04 9.38 45.27
CA GLU A 222 6.94 9.82 46.15
C GLU A 222 6.11 11.00 45.63
N ASN A 223 6.34 11.48 44.40
CA ASN A 223 5.41 12.39 43.76
C ASN A 223 4.03 11.75 43.61
N LYS A 224 3.01 12.46 44.07
CA LYS A 224 1.61 12.03 43.99
C LYS A 224 1.01 12.54 42.69
N PHE A 225 0.04 11.81 42.13
CA PHE A 225 -0.70 12.28 40.97
C PHE A 225 -1.43 13.61 41.24
N SER A 226 -1.91 13.80 42.47
CA SER A 226 -2.49 15.08 42.92
C SER A 226 -1.54 16.27 42.78
N ASP A 227 -0.22 16.04 42.80
CA ASP A 227 0.77 17.11 42.66
C ASP A 227 0.83 17.65 41.22
N PHE A 228 0.30 16.91 40.24
CA PHE A 228 0.21 17.34 38.83
C PHE A 228 -1.14 18.00 38.50
N GLY A 229 -2.09 17.98 39.44
CA GLY A 229 -3.41 18.59 39.32
C GLY A 229 -4.46 17.81 40.10
N GLU A 230 -5.48 18.50 40.62
CA GLU A 230 -6.54 17.89 41.45
C GLU A 230 -7.30 16.78 40.71
N ASP A 231 -7.46 16.90 39.39
CA ASP A 231 -8.12 15.90 38.55
C ASP A 231 -7.13 14.92 37.88
N CYS A 232 -5.82 15.00 38.16
CA CYS A 232 -4.86 14.07 37.58
C CYS A 232 -5.04 12.68 38.22
N PHE A 233 -5.46 11.75 37.36
CA PHE A 233 -5.55 10.33 37.67
C PHE A 233 -4.67 9.55 36.71
N TYR A 234 -4.03 8.47 37.18
CA TYR A 234 -2.96 7.76 36.46
C TYR A 234 -3.32 7.35 35.02
N SER A 235 -4.59 7.11 34.71
CA SER A 235 -5.07 6.76 33.35
C SER A 235 -5.39 7.93 32.43
N SER A 236 -5.29 9.18 32.91
CA SER A 236 -5.66 10.37 32.14
C SER A 236 -4.43 11.04 31.53
N VAL A 237 -4.30 10.98 30.20
CA VAL A 237 -3.23 11.68 29.45
C VAL A 237 -3.31 13.20 29.68
N ASP A 238 -4.44 13.81 29.33
CA ASP A 238 -4.58 15.27 29.27
C ASP A 238 -4.57 15.94 30.66
N LYS A 239 -5.04 15.21 31.67
CA LYS A 239 -5.14 15.74 33.04
C LYS A 239 -3.82 15.74 33.78
N CYS A 240 -3.00 14.70 33.57
CA CYS A 240 -1.72 14.56 34.26
C CYS A 240 -0.55 15.25 33.57
N GLY A 241 -0.61 15.44 32.25
CA GLY A 241 0.45 16.13 31.50
C GLY A 241 1.81 15.47 31.66
N LEU A 242 1.85 14.13 31.67
CA LEU A 242 3.07 13.33 31.77
C LEU A 242 3.62 13.01 30.38
N TYR A 243 4.92 13.18 30.22
CA TYR A 243 5.61 12.99 28.97
C TYR A 243 6.90 12.21 29.18
N PHE A 244 7.17 11.20 28.35
CA PHE A 244 8.48 10.57 28.26
C PHE A 244 9.42 11.48 27.46
N GLY A 245 10.46 11.98 28.13
CA GLY A 245 11.40 12.96 27.60
C GLY A 245 12.84 12.48 27.64
N GLY A 246 13.13 11.45 26.85
CA GLY A 246 14.47 10.98 26.58
C GLY A 246 15.13 11.74 25.42
N ARG A 247 16.47 11.75 25.38
CA ARG A 247 17.23 12.51 24.39
C ARG A 247 16.99 12.00 22.97
N ASN A 248 16.96 10.68 22.77
CA ASN A 248 16.79 10.08 21.46
C ASN A 248 15.37 10.29 20.92
N THR A 249 14.34 10.15 21.76
CA THR A 249 12.96 10.44 21.35
C THR A 249 12.77 11.91 21.01
N GLN A 250 13.34 12.83 21.80
CA GLN A 250 13.27 14.26 21.54
C GLN A 250 13.93 14.66 20.22
N LEU A 251 15.11 14.10 19.91
CA LEU A 251 15.78 14.36 18.63
C LEU A 251 14.96 13.85 17.44
N LEU A 252 14.35 12.67 17.56
CA LEU A 252 13.47 12.10 16.53
C LEU A 252 12.23 12.97 16.28
N LEU A 253 11.52 13.35 17.35
CA LEU A 253 10.27 14.12 17.25
C LEU A 253 10.49 15.56 16.79
N GLY A 254 11.58 16.19 17.25
CA GLY A 254 11.93 17.55 16.87
C GLY A 254 12.50 17.70 15.47
N GLN A 255 12.94 16.60 14.86
CA GLN A 255 13.71 16.61 13.62
C GLN A 255 14.91 17.57 13.70
N ALA A 256 15.49 17.67 14.90
CA ALA A 256 16.44 18.69 15.28
C ALA A 256 17.86 18.12 15.28
N THR A 257 18.82 18.89 14.75
CA THR A 257 20.26 18.59 14.79
C THR A 257 20.94 19.14 16.05
N VAL A 258 20.16 19.56 17.06
CA VAL A 258 20.67 20.38 18.15
C VAL A 258 21.54 19.55 19.10
N THR A 259 22.84 19.84 19.10
CA THR A 259 23.92 19.22 19.90
C THR A 259 24.05 19.84 21.29
N HIS A 260 22.95 20.16 21.98
CA HIS A 260 23.00 20.60 23.37
C HIS A 260 22.77 19.42 24.31
N ASP A 261 23.50 19.38 25.44
CA ASP A 261 23.41 18.31 26.44
C ASP A 261 22.04 18.22 27.14
N LYS A 262 21.20 19.26 27.02
CA LYS A 262 19.80 19.27 27.47
C LYS A 262 18.91 19.94 26.43
N ILE A 263 17.90 19.21 25.94
CA ILE A 263 16.84 19.75 25.08
C ILE A 263 15.75 20.28 26.02
N PRO A 264 15.38 21.58 25.96
CA PRO A 264 14.29 22.13 26.75
C PRO A 264 12.98 21.38 26.48
N PHE A 265 12.15 21.23 27.50
CA PHE A 265 10.85 20.58 27.34
C PHE A 265 9.96 21.34 26.34
N SER A 266 9.33 20.59 25.44
CA SER A 266 8.27 21.05 24.54
C SER A 266 7.35 19.87 24.27
N LYS A 267 6.03 20.08 24.27
CA LYS A 267 5.05 19.01 24.01
C LYS A 267 5.30 18.29 22.69
N ASP A 268 5.63 19.05 21.66
CA ASP A 268 5.85 18.52 20.30
C ASP A 268 7.12 17.67 20.20
N LEU A 269 7.99 17.72 21.22
CA LEU A 269 9.25 16.99 21.30
C LEU A 269 9.19 15.79 22.24
N ASN A 270 8.08 15.53 22.93
CA ASN A 270 8.01 14.48 23.93
C ASN A 270 6.80 13.58 23.72
N LEU A 271 6.92 12.31 24.11
CA LEU A 271 5.83 11.34 23.97
C LEU A 271 4.90 11.46 25.17
N ALA A 272 3.64 11.83 24.99
CA ALA A 272 2.70 11.82 26.10
C ALA A 272 2.48 10.40 26.62
N VAL A 273 2.30 10.24 27.93
CA VAL A 273 2.19 8.95 28.62
C VAL A 273 1.00 8.95 29.57
N HIS A 274 0.36 7.80 29.69
CA HIS A 274 -0.56 7.49 30.79
C HIS A 274 -0.39 6.03 31.22
N PHE A 275 -1.10 5.63 32.27
CA PHE A 275 -1.04 4.29 32.84
C PHE A 275 -2.40 3.58 32.80
N GLY A 276 -2.44 2.33 32.37
CA GLY A 276 -3.67 1.54 32.41
C GLY A 276 -4.03 1.06 33.81
N PHE A 277 -5.23 0.51 33.98
CA PHE A 277 -5.72 -0.07 35.25
C PHE A 277 -4.87 -1.21 35.81
N ASN A 278 -3.98 -1.78 35.00
CA ASN A 278 -2.96 -2.76 35.38
C ASN A 278 -1.61 -2.12 35.73
N ASN A 279 -1.53 -0.80 35.91
CA ASN A 279 -0.29 -0.02 36.10
C ASN A 279 0.72 -0.18 34.96
N ARG A 280 0.27 -0.55 33.75
CA ARG A 280 1.12 -0.62 32.56
C ARG A 280 1.24 0.79 31.94
N PRO A 281 2.46 1.26 31.61
CA PRO A 281 2.62 2.49 30.85
C PRO A 281 2.17 2.31 29.40
N TYR A 282 1.59 3.36 28.83
CA TYR A 282 1.22 3.47 27.43
C TYR A 282 1.75 4.76 26.84
N LEU A 283 2.30 4.66 25.62
CA LEU A 283 2.70 5.81 24.82
C LEU A 283 1.48 6.31 24.04
N ASN A 284 1.23 7.62 24.05
CA ASN A 284 0.19 8.23 23.23
C ASN A 284 0.65 8.33 21.76
N LEU A 285 0.81 7.17 21.14
CA LEU A 285 1.15 6.98 19.74
C LEU A 285 0.00 6.24 19.07
N ARG A 286 -0.48 6.76 17.95
CA ARG A 286 -1.64 6.15 17.28
C ARG A 286 -1.27 4.76 16.71
N ASN A 287 -2.07 3.77 17.08
CA ASN A 287 -2.08 2.39 16.53
C ASN A 287 -0.79 1.58 16.69
N THR A 288 0.14 1.97 17.57
CA THR A 288 1.43 1.27 17.74
C THR A 288 1.37 0.20 18.83
N ILE A 289 2.41 -0.61 18.95
CA ILE A 289 2.45 -1.78 19.86
C ILE A 289 2.39 -1.37 21.34
N LEU A 290 3.01 -0.25 21.70
CA LEU A 290 3.08 0.26 23.08
C LEU A 290 2.04 1.35 23.37
N SER A 291 1.04 1.49 22.50
CA SER A 291 -0.11 2.36 22.69
C SER A 291 -1.28 1.68 23.39
N ASP A 292 -2.23 2.46 23.87
CA ASP A 292 -3.52 2.00 24.39
C ASP A 292 -4.61 1.96 23.31
N SER A 293 -4.23 2.09 22.02
CA SER A 293 -5.18 2.15 20.92
C SER A 293 -6.06 0.90 20.85
N SER A 294 -7.35 1.10 20.55
CA SER A 294 -8.29 0.02 20.24
C SER A 294 -8.03 -0.66 18.90
N PHE A 295 -7.24 -0.02 18.03
CA PHE A 295 -6.84 -0.53 16.72
C PHE A 295 -5.32 -0.45 16.57
N ILE A 296 -4.65 -1.60 16.44
CA ILE A 296 -3.19 -1.68 16.34
C ILE A 296 -2.83 -2.36 15.02
N ASN A 297 -2.26 -1.62 14.08
CA ASN A 297 -1.91 -2.10 12.74
C ASN A 297 -0.40 -2.11 12.48
N TYR A 298 0.38 -2.28 13.55
CA TYR A 298 1.82 -2.48 13.49
C TYR A 298 2.15 -3.88 13.98
N GLY A 299 2.92 -4.62 13.19
CA GLY A 299 3.48 -5.90 13.64
C GLY A 299 4.84 -5.80 14.31
N PHE A 300 5.56 -4.66 14.22
CA PHE A 300 6.81 -4.43 14.95
C PHE A 300 6.92 -2.99 15.46
N TYR A 301 7.90 -2.71 16.32
CA TYR A 301 8.07 -1.41 16.95
C TYR A 301 8.34 -0.30 15.93
N THR A 302 7.73 0.86 16.16
CA THR A 302 8.04 2.12 15.47
C THR A 302 9.42 2.64 15.85
N GLN A 303 10.02 3.54 15.05
CA GLN A 303 11.29 4.15 15.42
C GLN A 303 11.20 4.91 16.76
N ALA A 304 10.06 5.55 17.06
CA ALA A 304 9.84 6.21 18.35
C ALA A 304 9.91 5.23 19.54
N GLU A 305 9.33 4.05 19.41
CA GLU A 305 9.40 3.00 20.43
C GLU A 305 10.84 2.44 20.56
N LEU A 306 11.58 2.30 19.45
CA LEU A 306 13.00 1.94 19.49
C LEU A 306 13.87 3.04 20.14
N MET A 307 13.60 4.31 19.87
CA MET A 307 14.31 5.45 20.48
C MET A 307 14.06 5.49 21.98
N MET A 308 12.85 5.19 22.42
CA MET A 308 12.53 5.07 23.84
C MET A 308 13.37 3.96 24.48
N LEU A 309 13.53 2.79 23.84
CA LEU A 309 14.44 1.74 24.36
C LEU A 309 15.89 2.25 24.44
N LYS A 310 16.38 3.03 23.46
CA LYS A 310 17.70 3.66 23.56
C LYS A 310 17.81 4.61 24.76
N ASP A 311 16.77 5.41 25.02
CA ASP A 311 16.71 6.30 26.18
C ASP A 311 16.59 5.55 27.52
N LEU A 312 16.07 4.33 27.53
CA LEU A 312 16.18 3.43 28.68
C LEU A 312 17.62 2.89 28.87
N GLY A 313 18.53 3.12 27.92
CA GLY A 313 19.95 2.77 28.01
C GLY A 313 20.33 1.51 27.23
N TYR A 314 19.58 1.15 26.19
CA TYR A 314 19.95 0.07 25.29
C TYR A 314 20.73 0.56 24.06
N ASN A 315 21.79 -0.17 23.69
CA ASN A 315 22.54 0.02 22.47
C ASN A 315 21.81 -0.71 21.34
N ILE A 316 20.87 -0.01 20.73
CA ILE A 316 20.10 -0.49 19.59
C ILE A 316 20.48 0.36 18.39
N ASN A 317 20.78 -0.32 17.28
CA ASN A 317 20.99 0.34 16.01
C ASN A 317 19.67 0.46 15.24
N ASP A 318 18.97 1.57 15.43
CA ASP A 318 17.72 1.86 14.74
C ASP A 318 17.89 2.09 13.22
N ARG A 319 19.10 2.45 12.77
CA ARG A 319 19.40 2.69 11.36
C ARG A 319 19.32 1.45 10.49
N GLU A 320 19.37 0.27 11.11
CA GLU A 320 19.12 -1.01 10.45
C GLU A 320 17.65 -1.22 10.12
N PHE A 321 16.73 -0.57 10.84
CA PHE A 321 15.29 -0.71 10.67
C PHE A 321 14.65 0.49 9.99
N TYR A 322 15.20 1.69 10.18
CA TYR A 322 14.66 2.96 9.70
C TYR A 322 15.76 3.88 9.16
N SER A 323 15.58 4.47 7.97
CA SER A 323 16.45 5.53 7.46
C SER A 323 15.89 6.91 7.77
N ASN A 324 14.63 7.15 7.37
CA ASN A 324 13.95 8.44 7.51
C ASN A 324 12.66 8.26 8.29
N SER A 325 12.38 9.16 9.25
CA SER A 325 11.08 9.21 9.93
C SER A 325 10.59 10.63 10.13
N LEU A 326 9.31 10.85 9.84
CA LEU A 326 8.63 12.14 9.92
C LEU A 326 7.38 12.02 10.81
N TYR A 327 7.56 12.36 12.08
CA TYR A 327 6.48 12.43 13.08
C TYR A 327 5.83 13.81 13.13
N LYS A 328 6.58 14.86 12.79
CA LYS A 328 6.09 16.24 12.79
C LYS A 328 4.96 16.41 11.78
N SER A 329 3.91 17.10 12.20
CA SER A 329 2.79 17.47 11.34
C SER A 329 2.90 18.93 10.92
N GLY A 330 2.49 19.21 9.68
CA GLY A 330 2.16 20.56 9.24
C GLY A 330 0.71 20.91 9.59
N SER A 331 0.19 21.93 8.92
CA SER A 331 -1.22 22.29 8.96
C SER A 331 -1.74 22.53 7.54
N LYS A 332 -3.06 22.66 7.39
CA LYS A 332 -3.68 23.01 6.11
C LYS A 332 -3.13 24.31 5.50
N LEU A 333 -2.75 25.28 6.33
CA LEU A 333 -2.20 26.58 5.91
C LEU A 333 -0.67 26.56 5.75
N HIS A 334 0.02 25.76 6.57
CA HIS A 334 1.48 25.69 6.61
C HIS A 334 1.92 24.24 6.55
N ARG A 335 2.10 23.73 5.32
CA ARG A 335 2.61 22.38 5.08
C ARG A 335 4.11 22.34 5.30
N ASN A 336 4.65 21.23 5.80
CA ASN A 336 6.09 21.05 5.88
C ASN A 336 6.61 20.55 4.54
N HIS A 337 7.77 21.05 4.09
CA HIS A 337 8.44 20.56 2.89
C HIS A 337 9.71 19.81 3.28
N ILE A 338 9.77 18.51 3.01
CA ILE A 338 10.82 17.60 3.47
C ILE A 338 11.42 16.86 2.26
N VAL A 339 12.75 16.80 2.21
CA VAL A 339 13.48 16.05 1.18
C VAL A 339 14.32 14.97 1.84
N PHE A 340 13.99 13.71 1.59
CA PHE A 340 14.77 12.57 2.04
C PHE A 340 15.88 12.27 1.02
N ASN A 341 17.05 12.86 1.27
CA ASN A 341 18.25 12.61 0.47
C ASN A 341 18.91 11.27 0.81
N GLN A 342 18.76 10.80 2.05
CA GLN A 342 19.32 9.52 2.48
C GLN A 342 18.46 8.36 1.97
N GLY A 343 19.14 7.37 1.36
CA GLY A 343 18.54 6.11 0.94
C GLY A 343 18.45 5.10 2.09
N PHE A 344 18.17 3.84 1.76
CA PHE A 344 18.20 2.74 2.73
C PHE A 344 18.78 1.49 2.09
N TYR A 345 19.77 0.90 2.76
CA TYR A 345 20.56 -0.23 2.29
C TYR A 345 21.05 -1.04 3.50
N ALA A 346 21.92 -2.03 3.29
CA ALA A 346 22.59 -2.70 4.39
C ALA A 346 23.42 -1.71 5.21
N TRP A 347 23.23 -1.67 6.52
CA TRP A 347 24.03 -0.86 7.43
C TRP A 347 25.42 -1.47 7.67
N SER A 348 26.42 -0.62 7.93
CA SER A 348 27.77 -1.03 8.27
C SER A 348 28.28 -0.35 9.53
N ASP A 349 28.45 -1.12 10.60
CA ASP A 349 29.02 -0.62 11.85
C ASP A 349 30.49 -0.15 11.66
N ALA A 350 31.21 -0.68 10.68
CA ALA A 350 32.61 -0.31 10.43
C ALA A 350 32.77 1.12 9.90
N ILE A 351 31.82 1.61 9.10
CA ILE A 351 31.86 2.96 8.50
C ILE A 351 30.77 3.88 9.05
N HIS A 352 29.89 3.37 9.93
CA HIS A 352 28.74 4.08 10.48
C HIS A 352 27.83 4.68 9.40
N ASP A 353 27.66 3.96 8.28
CA ASP A 353 26.86 4.39 7.14
C ASP A 353 26.33 3.18 6.35
N TYR A 354 25.44 3.45 5.41
CA TYR A 354 24.85 2.50 4.49
C TYR A 354 25.84 2.06 3.40
N LYS A 355 25.89 0.74 3.15
CA LYS A 355 26.56 0.15 2.00
C LYS A 355 25.65 0.23 0.78
N THR A 356 25.78 1.27 -0.02
CA THR A 356 24.89 1.54 -1.17
C THR A 356 24.97 0.49 -2.28
N ASP A 357 25.97 -0.41 -2.24
CA ASP A 357 26.09 -1.56 -3.12
C ASP A 357 25.31 -2.79 -2.62
N GLN A 358 24.90 -2.85 -1.35
CA GLN A 358 24.26 -4.03 -0.74
C GLN A 358 22.83 -3.74 -0.25
N PRO A 359 21.82 -4.55 -0.64
CA PRO A 359 20.47 -4.36 -0.14
C PRO A 359 20.38 -4.73 1.34
N SER A 360 19.51 -4.04 2.10
CA SER A 360 19.20 -4.41 3.48
C SER A 360 18.58 -5.81 3.53
N ARG A 361 18.95 -6.60 4.53
CA ARG A 361 18.35 -7.93 4.80
C ARG A 361 17.47 -7.91 6.05
N ILE A 362 17.24 -6.73 6.62
CA ILE A 362 16.56 -6.60 7.90
C ILE A 362 15.07 -6.81 7.69
N PRO A 363 14.47 -7.84 8.30
CA PRO A 363 13.05 -8.09 8.18
C PRO A 363 12.25 -7.01 8.88
N VAL A 364 10.99 -6.86 8.49
CA VAL A 364 10.06 -5.89 9.08
C VAL A 364 10.69 -4.49 9.23
N SER A 365 11.61 -4.11 8.34
CA SER A 365 12.16 -2.76 8.32
C SER A 365 11.19 -1.80 7.61
N ILE A 366 11.27 -0.52 7.94
CA ILE A 366 10.56 0.55 7.24
C ILE A 366 11.61 1.59 6.85
N ALA A 367 11.99 1.65 5.58
CA ALA A 367 13.06 2.54 5.15
C ALA A 367 12.70 4.02 5.39
N SER A 368 11.52 4.45 4.96
CA SER A 368 11.01 5.80 5.23
C SER A 368 9.61 5.77 5.82
N HIS A 369 9.41 6.42 6.96
CA HIS A 369 8.15 6.47 7.70
C HIS A 369 7.58 7.88 7.76
N ILE A 370 6.34 8.05 7.29
CA ILE A 370 5.62 9.32 7.29
C ILE A 370 4.40 9.17 8.21
N PHE A 371 4.60 9.51 9.48
CA PHE A 371 3.60 9.38 10.54
C PHE A 371 2.75 10.65 10.71
N GLY A 372 3.37 11.82 10.54
CA GLY A 372 2.73 13.12 10.66
C GLY A 372 1.80 13.48 9.48
N ASN A 373 1.00 14.51 9.68
CA ASN A 373 0.00 15.01 8.72
C ASN A 373 0.49 16.25 7.96
N TYR A 374 -0.14 16.57 6.82
CA TYR A 374 0.09 17.81 6.07
C TYR A 374 1.56 18.07 5.66
N ASN A 375 2.26 17.02 5.23
CA ASN A 375 3.64 17.10 4.78
C ASN A 375 3.76 16.92 3.27
N ASP A 376 4.69 17.65 2.65
CA ASP A 376 5.14 17.47 1.27
C ASP A 376 6.53 16.83 1.31
N VAL A 377 6.59 15.55 0.97
CA VAL A 377 7.79 14.72 1.10
C VAL A 377 8.30 14.32 -0.28
N VAL A 378 9.59 14.50 -0.52
CA VAL A 378 10.27 14.01 -1.74
C VAL A 378 11.34 13.00 -1.35
N GLN A 379 11.16 11.75 -1.76
CA GLN A 379 12.17 10.70 -1.64
C GLN A 379 13.15 10.81 -2.82
N LYS A 380 14.40 11.18 -2.52
CA LYS A 380 15.49 11.25 -3.50
C LYS A 380 16.49 10.10 -3.35
N GLY A 381 16.75 9.66 -2.13
CA GLY A 381 17.63 8.52 -1.87
C GLY A 381 16.99 7.21 -2.34
N THR A 382 17.76 6.36 -3.01
CA THR A 382 17.30 5.03 -3.42
C THR A 382 17.16 4.12 -2.20
N ILE A 383 16.14 3.26 -2.22
CA ILE A 383 15.85 2.27 -1.18
C ILE A 383 16.05 0.88 -1.79
N ALA A 384 16.82 0.02 -1.14
CA ALA A 384 17.05 -1.35 -1.55
C ALA A 384 17.05 -2.31 -0.35
N SER A 385 16.11 -3.24 -0.34
CA SER A 385 15.89 -4.21 0.72
C SER A 385 15.36 -5.54 0.15
N VAL A 386 15.75 -6.62 0.80
CA VAL A 386 15.26 -7.99 0.59
C VAL A 386 14.73 -8.62 1.88
N GLY A 387 14.60 -7.84 2.97
CA GLY A 387 14.06 -8.33 4.24
C GLY A 387 12.58 -8.70 4.11
N TYR A 388 12.14 -9.83 4.66
CA TYR A 388 10.72 -10.20 4.58
C TYR A 388 9.84 -9.16 5.29
N ALA A 389 8.63 -8.97 4.77
CA ALA A 389 7.64 -8.02 5.24
C ALA A 389 8.17 -6.60 5.52
N SER A 390 9.26 -6.21 4.85
CA SER A 390 9.80 -4.85 4.88
C SER A 390 8.95 -3.93 4.01
N ILE A 391 9.04 -2.64 4.30
CA ILE A 391 8.32 -1.59 3.59
C ILE A 391 9.28 -0.47 3.21
N GLY A 392 9.30 -0.07 1.95
CA GLY A 392 10.13 1.03 1.49
C GLY A 392 9.64 2.37 2.04
N ILE A 393 8.40 2.73 1.73
CA ILE A 393 7.76 3.93 2.30
C ILE A 393 6.46 3.52 2.99
N ARG A 394 6.35 3.76 4.30
CA ARG A 394 5.11 3.60 5.07
C ARG A 394 4.50 4.96 5.38
N ILE A 395 3.21 5.12 5.11
CA ILE A 395 2.46 6.36 5.34
C ILE A 395 1.29 6.06 6.28
N ASP A 396 1.29 6.70 7.45
CA ASP A 396 0.24 6.58 8.45
C ASP A 396 -0.49 7.90 8.73
N GLY A 397 0.02 9.03 8.21
CA GLY A 397 -0.60 10.35 8.36
C GLY A 397 -1.62 10.69 7.26
N SER A 398 -2.29 11.82 7.44
CA SER A 398 -3.31 12.35 6.52
C SER A 398 -2.81 13.59 5.77
N TYR A 399 -3.37 13.82 4.58
CA TYR A 399 -3.12 14.98 3.74
C TYR A 399 -1.66 15.17 3.34
N ASN A 400 -0.87 14.11 3.27
CA ASN A 400 0.51 14.18 2.83
C ASN A 400 0.60 14.14 1.30
N ASN A 401 1.61 14.79 0.72
CA ASN A 401 1.99 14.65 -0.67
C ASN A 401 3.36 13.98 -0.73
N VAL A 402 3.44 12.75 -1.22
CA VAL A 402 4.66 11.94 -1.19
C VAL A 402 5.10 11.66 -2.62
N THR A 403 6.32 12.07 -2.96
CA THR A 403 6.88 11.96 -4.31
C THR A 403 8.13 11.09 -4.32
N VAL A 404 8.13 10.04 -5.14
CA VAL A 404 9.34 9.30 -5.52
C VAL A 404 9.92 10.00 -6.75
N ASP A 405 11.09 10.64 -6.58
CA ASP A 405 11.72 11.43 -7.63
C ASP A 405 12.11 10.57 -8.86
N LYS A 406 12.17 11.18 -10.04
CA LYS A 406 12.46 10.52 -11.33
C LYS A 406 13.75 9.69 -11.34
N ASN A 407 14.75 10.07 -10.54
CA ASN A 407 16.05 9.40 -10.48
C ASN A 407 16.17 8.44 -9.30
N THR A 408 15.06 8.17 -8.61
CA THR A 408 15.02 7.35 -7.40
C THR A 408 14.38 6.00 -7.72
N ALA A 409 14.94 4.96 -7.10
CA ALA A 409 14.36 3.63 -7.14
C ALA A 409 14.05 3.13 -5.72
N ILE A 410 12.95 2.39 -5.59
CA ILE A 410 12.56 1.67 -4.39
C ILE A 410 12.48 0.19 -4.76
N TYR A 411 13.41 -0.60 -4.26
CA TYR A 411 13.47 -2.05 -4.45
C TYR A 411 13.22 -2.74 -3.10
N GLU A 412 12.01 -3.27 -2.92
CA GLU A 412 11.60 -4.03 -1.75
C GLU A 412 11.32 -5.46 -2.20
N ASN A 413 12.37 -6.25 -2.38
CA ASN A 413 12.29 -7.61 -2.93
C ASN A 413 12.30 -8.69 -1.83
N GLY A 414 11.78 -8.40 -0.64
CA GLY A 414 11.59 -9.39 0.43
C GLY A 414 10.23 -10.08 0.36
N ILE A 415 10.07 -11.30 0.86
CA ILE A 415 8.77 -12.01 0.86
C ILE A 415 7.71 -11.17 1.58
N GLY A 416 6.54 -10.96 0.98
CA GLY A 416 5.44 -10.20 1.58
C GLY A 416 5.72 -8.70 1.82
N SER A 417 6.80 -8.17 1.25
CA SER A 417 7.19 -6.75 1.36
C SER A 417 6.30 -5.83 0.51
N SER A 418 6.45 -4.53 0.70
CA SER A 418 5.77 -3.53 -0.12
C SER A 418 6.67 -2.35 -0.44
N GLY A 419 6.70 -1.92 -1.70
CA GLY A 419 7.49 -0.75 -2.10
C GLY A 419 6.98 0.53 -1.41
N ILE A 420 5.69 0.81 -1.56
CA ILE A 420 4.98 1.86 -0.83
C ILE A 420 3.76 1.24 -0.17
N ALA A 421 3.53 1.52 1.11
CA ALA A 421 2.31 1.16 1.83
C ALA A 421 1.69 2.39 2.48
N VAL A 422 0.43 2.68 2.15
CA VAL A 422 -0.39 3.64 2.90
C VAL A 422 -1.31 2.84 3.80
N THR A 423 -1.08 2.98 5.11
CA THR A 423 -1.65 2.08 6.13
C THR A 423 -2.57 2.79 7.10
N TYR A 424 -2.60 4.12 7.10
CA TYR A 424 -3.57 4.88 7.89
C TYR A 424 -3.72 6.31 7.33
N GLY A 425 -4.77 6.99 7.78
CA GLY A 425 -5.06 8.39 7.44
C GLY A 425 -5.97 8.53 6.23
N ARG A 426 -6.02 9.75 5.68
CA ARG A 426 -6.85 10.10 4.52
C ARG A 426 -6.26 11.19 3.65
N ASP A 427 -6.76 11.26 2.42
CA ASP A 427 -6.53 12.33 1.46
C ASP A 427 -5.04 12.55 1.14
N ASN A 428 -4.24 11.50 1.21
CA ASN A 428 -2.85 11.53 0.76
C ASN A 428 -2.79 11.61 -0.78
N VAL A 429 -1.71 12.19 -1.30
CA VAL A 429 -1.36 12.24 -2.72
C VAL A 429 -0.01 11.56 -2.89
N ILE A 430 0.07 10.60 -3.81
CA ILE A 430 1.28 9.84 -4.07
C ILE A 430 1.71 10.09 -5.53
N ASN A 431 2.94 10.53 -5.74
CA ASN A 431 3.50 10.73 -7.08
C ASN A 431 4.69 9.79 -7.28
N VAL A 432 4.62 8.94 -8.31
CA VAL A 432 5.70 8.03 -8.70
C VAL A 432 6.28 8.51 -10.02
N ASP A 433 7.30 9.36 -9.93
CA ASP A 433 8.08 9.79 -11.08
C ASP A 433 9.26 8.84 -11.35
N GLY A 434 9.79 8.19 -10.30
CA GLY A 434 10.86 7.18 -10.36
C GLY A 434 10.36 5.74 -10.53
N SER A 435 11.03 4.77 -9.88
CA SER A 435 10.68 3.35 -9.97
C SER A 435 10.38 2.74 -8.61
N VAL A 436 9.31 1.94 -8.52
CA VAL A 436 8.91 1.21 -7.30
C VAL A 436 8.72 -0.25 -7.66
N ALA A 437 9.39 -1.17 -6.95
CA ALA A 437 9.37 -2.58 -7.26
C ALA A 437 9.35 -3.45 -6.00
N ALA A 438 8.47 -4.47 -6.01
CA ALA A 438 8.45 -5.54 -5.03
C ALA A 438 8.20 -6.90 -5.69
N ASN A 439 9.26 -7.47 -6.27
CA ASN A 439 9.16 -8.56 -7.25
C ASN A 439 9.36 -9.97 -6.66
N SER A 440 9.52 -10.07 -5.34
CA SER A 440 9.53 -11.32 -4.58
C SER A 440 8.16 -11.96 -4.48
N GLU A 441 8.10 -13.17 -3.91
CA GLU A 441 6.83 -13.82 -3.61
C GLU A 441 5.94 -12.97 -2.68
N ASP A 442 4.67 -12.87 -3.04
CA ASP A 442 3.67 -12.02 -2.39
C ASP A 442 3.98 -10.51 -2.30
N GLY A 443 5.04 -10.05 -2.98
CA GLY A 443 5.44 -8.65 -3.02
C GLY A 443 4.42 -7.75 -3.75
N VAL A 444 4.17 -6.57 -3.18
CA VAL A 444 3.22 -5.58 -3.70
C VAL A 444 3.95 -4.26 -3.97
N GLY A 445 3.88 -3.75 -5.20
CA GLY A 445 4.55 -2.49 -5.56
C GLY A 445 4.03 -1.31 -4.72
N ILE A 446 2.72 -1.04 -4.81
CA ILE A 446 2.00 -0.03 -4.02
C ILE A 446 0.79 -0.68 -3.36
N ARG A 447 0.73 -0.57 -2.03
CA ARG A 447 -0.31 -1.16 -1.18
C ARG A 447 -1.13 -0.08 -0.48
N PHE A 448 -2.44 -0.18 -0.56
CA PHE A 448 -3.39 0.63 0.20
C PHE A 448 -4.18 -0.31 1.11
N ASP A 449 -3.88 -0.31 2.40
CA ASP A 449 -4.30 -1.38 3.30
C ASP A 449 -4.19 -0.93 4.76
N PHE A 450 -5.31 -0.80 5.47
CA PHE A 450 -5.27 -0.48 6.90
C PHE A 450 -4.65 -1.60 7.75
N GLY A 451 -4.59 -2.82 7.21
CA GLY A 451 -4.21 -4.04 7.92
C GLY A 451 -5.29 -4.54 8.87
N SER A 452 -5.11 -5.76 9.37
CA SER A 452 -5.87 -6.26 10.51
C SER A 452 -5.46 -5.55 11.79
N ASN A 453 -6.39 -5.50 12.73
CA ASN A 453 -6.12 -5.12 14.10
C ASN A 453 -5.41 -6.28 14.80
N ALA A 454 -4.21 -6.04 15.33
CA ALA A 454 -3.46 -7.03 16.12
C ALA A 454 -4.24 -7.53 17.36
N LEU A 455 -5.23 -6.77 17.82
CA LEU A 455 -6.17 -7.15 18.90
C LEU A 455 -7.36 -8.00 18.42
N SER A 456 -7.49 -8.28 17.11
CA SER A 456 -8.64 -8.85 16.38
C SER A 456 -9.52 -7.79 15.69
N ASP A 457 -9.83 -8.04 14.42
CA ASP A 457 -10.81 -7.28 13.63
C ASP A 457 -12.23 -7.37 14.22
N MET A 458 -12.50 -8.39 15.04
CA MET A 458 -13.77 -8.51 15.77
C MET A 458 -13.91 -7.43 16.83
N ARG A 459 -12.82 -7.11 17.55
CA ARG A 459 -12.84 -6.09 18.62
C ARG A 459 -13.02 -4.71 18.03
N GLU A 460 -12.23 -4.41 17.02
CA GLU A 460 -12.35 -3.20 16.24
C GLU A 460 -11.71 -3.38 14.87
N TYR A 461 -12.45 -3.00 13.84
CA TYR A 461 -11.96 -2.94 12.47
C TYR A 461 -12.13 -1.51 11.94
N GLN A 462 -11.06 -0.96 11.37
CA GLN A 462 -11.03 0.38 10.80
C GLN A 462 -10.72 0.32 9.31
N GLY A 463 -11.20 1.32 8.57
CA GLY A 463 -10.88 1.53 7.17
C GLY A 463 -11.40 2.89 6.70
N SER A 464 -11.20 3.20 5.42
CA SER A 464 -11.77 4.39 4.81
C SER A 464 -13.27 4.50 5.13
N TYR A 465 -13.62 5.61 5.77
CA TYR A 465 -14.95 5.99 6.26
C TYR A 465 -15.54 5.12 7.37
N ARG A 466 -14.88 4.07 7.87
CA ARG A 466 -15.56 3.10 8.75
C ARG A 466 -14.76 2.72 9.98
N ARG A 467 -15.50 2.50 11.06
CA ARG A 467 -15.04 1.87 12.29
C ARG A 467 -16.15 0.97 12.81
N VAL A 468 -15.83 -0.29 13.05
CA VAL A 468 -16.80 -1.35 13.37
C VAL A 468 -16.33 -2.14 14.57
N ARG A 469 -17.24 -2.46 15.50
CA ARG A 469 -16.95 -3.28 16.70
C ARG A 469 -17.89 -4.48 16.78
N THR A 470 -17.65 -5.47 15.91
CA THR A 470 -18.50 -6.68 15.77
C THR A 470 -18.66 -7.44 17.08
N TYR A 471 -17.58 -7.62 17.83
CA TYR A 471 -17.57 -8.38 19.08
C TYR A 471 -18.49 -7.76 20.13
N ASP A 472 -18.53 -6.43 20.23
CA ASP A 472 -19.42 -5.72 21.15
C ASP A 472 -20.90 -5.99 20.84
N ALA A 473 -21.27 -6.09 19.56
CA ALA A 473 -22.63 -6.47 19.19
C ALA A 473 -22.96 -7.92 19.55
N GLN A 474 -22.04 -8.85 19.27
CA GLN A 474 -22.22 -10.26 19.59
C GLN A 474 -22.33 -10.51 21.10
N ARG A 475 -21.70 -9.66 21.91
CA ARG A 475 -21.77 -9.70 23.38
C ARG A 475 -22.93 -8.91 23.98
N GLY A 476 -23.76 -8.26 23.16
CA GLY A 476 -24.84 -7.41 23.64
C GLY A 476 -24.38 -6.14 24.37
N ILE A 477 -23.08 -5.77 24.24
CA ILE A 477 -22.52 -4.53 24.79
C ILE A 477 -23.06 -3.32 23.98
N LEU A 478 -23.12 -3.48 22.66
CA LEU A 478 -23.70 -2.50 21.74
C LEU A 478 -24.84 -3.13 20.96
N LYS A 479 -25.85 -2.32 20.60
CA LYS A 479 -26.80 -2.71 19.56
C LYS A 479 -26.05 -2.84 18.22
N ARG A 480 -26.50 -3.74 17.35
CA ARG A 480 -25.89 -3.99 16.04
C ARG A 480 -25.64 -2.69 15.26
N GLU A 481 -26.65 -1.83 15.14
CA GLU A 481 -26.55 -0.56 14.41
C GLU A 481 -25.44 0.37 14.97
N ASN A 482 -25.33 0.46 16.29
CA ASN A 482 -24.30 1.25 16.96
C ASN A 482 -22.90 0.64 16.75
N ALA A 483 -22.79 -0.69 16.76
CA ALA A 483 -21.54 -1.39 16.49
C ALA A 483 -21.07 -1.25 15.03
N GLN A 484 -21.98 -1.07 14.09
CA GLN A 484 -21.69 -0.82 12.67
C GLN A 484 -21.28 0.63 12.38
N SER A 485 -21.53 1.55 13.31
CA SER A 485 -21.35 3.00 13.13
C SER A 485 -20.65 3.66 14.33
N VAL A 486 -19.74 2.93 14.97
CA VAL A 486 -18.91 3.51 16.03
C VAL A 486 -18.16 4.71 15.45
N ALA A 487 -18.14 5.82 16.17
CA ALA A 487 -17.58 7.08 15.68
C ALA A 487 -16.17 6.88 15.09
N ALA A 488 -16.07 7.04 13.77
CA ALA A 488 -14.81 6.95 13.04
C ALA A 488 -13.98 8.21 13.32
N PRO A 489 -12.67 8.11 13.60
CA PRO A 489 -11.78 9.27 13.69
C PRO A 489 -11.83 10.12 12.42
N GLU A 490 -11.67 11.44 12.54
CA GLU A 490 -11.69 12.35 11.39
C GLU A 490 -10.60 12.01 10.36
N GLU A 491 -9.50 11.43 10.82
CA GLU A 491 -8.36 11.03 10.02
C GLU A 491 -8.68 9.91 9.02
N ILE A 492 -9.79 9.19 9.21
CA ILE A 492 -10.19 8.08 8.32
C ILE A 492 -11.53 8.33 7.63
N ARG A 493 -12.21 9.47 7.84
CA ARG A 493 -13.47 9.84 7.17
C ARG A 493 -13.30 10.27 5.70
N GLY A 494 -12.32 9.70 5.02
CA GLY A 494 -11.93 10.02 3.64
C GLY A 494 -11.34 8.82 2.89
N PRO A 495 -11.03 8.99 1.60
CA PRO A 495 -10.22 8.01 0.89
C PRO A 495 -8.84 7.98 1.54
N ILE A 496 -8.20 6.81 1.67
CA ILE A 496 -6.83 6.73 2.20
C ILE A 496 -5.84 7.48 1.29
N VAL A 497 -6.12 7.47 -0.02
CA VAL A 497 -5.43 8.23 -1.06
C VAL A 497 -6.44 8.92 -1.96
N SER A 498 -6.30 10.24 -2.06
CA SER A 498 -7.10 11.06 -2.96
C SER A 498 -6.61 10.96 -4.41
N GLU A 499 -5.30 10.91 -4.62
CA GLU A 499 -4.68 10.84 -5.95
C GLU A 499 -3.39 10.00 -5.91
N LEU A 500 -3.29 8.99 -6.78
CA LEU A 500 -2.04 8.30 -7.13
C LEU A 500 -1.66 8.70 -8.57
N ASN A 501 -0.54 9.38 -8.75
CA ASN A 501 -0.03 9.81 -10.05
C ASN A 501 1.21 9.00 -10.42
N ILE A 502 1.21 8.34 -11.58
CA ILE A 502 2.33 7.51 -12.03
C ILE A 502 2.83 8.03 -13.37
N LYS A 503 4.11 8.46 -13.40
CA LYS A 503 4.88 8.77 -14.61
C LYS A 503 5.99 7.75 -14.86
N GLY A 504 6.52 7.16 -13.79
CA GLY A 504 7.61 6.19 -13.84
C GLY A 504 7.13 4.75 -13.90
N SER A 505 7.78 3.85 -13.17
CA SER A 505 7.46 2.43 -13.20
C SER A 505 7.03 1.89 -11.83
N VAL A 506 6.06 0.97 -11.85
CA VAL A 506 5.61 0.24 -10.65
C VAL A 506 5.55 -1.24 -10.99
N SER A 507 6.21 -2.07 -10.18
CA SER A 507 6.14 -3.52 -10.32
C SER A 507 5.90 -4.25 -9.00
N GLY A 508 5.15 -5.35 -9.08
CA GLY A 508 4.97 -6.24 -7.94
C GLY A 508 4.47 -7.61 -8.40
N LYS A 509 5.03 -8.69 -7.84
CA LYS A 509 4.72 -10.05 -8.29
C LYS A 509 3.28 -10.45 -7.99
N LYS A 510 2.76 -10.09 -6.81
CA LYS A 510 1.36 -10.32 -6.44
C LYS A 510 0.46 -9.27 -7.06
N SER A 511 0.85 -8.01 -6.94
CA SER A 511 0.16 -6.88 -7.56
C SER A 511 1.13 -5.71 -7.65
N ALA A 512 1.10 -5.00 -8.77
CA ALA A 512 1.75 -3.69 -8.86
C ALA A 512 1.01 -2.67 -8.00
N ILE A 513 -0.32 -2.72 -8.01
CA ILE A 513 -1.18 -1.87 -7.17
C ILE A 513 -2.26 -2.74 -6.52
N PHE A 514 -2.31 -2.71 -5.19
CA PHE A 514 -3.31 -3.44 -4.40
C PHE A 514 -4.10 -2.48 -3.52
N ILE A 515 -5.43 -2.50 -3.67
CA ILE A 515 -6.37 -1.79 -2.81
C ILE A 515 -7.14 -2.83 -2.00
N ASP A 516 -6.87 -2.86 -0.70
CA ASP A 516 -7.61 -3.72 0.22
C ASP A 516 -9.06 -3.25 0.40
N GLU A 517 -9.92 -4.14 0.89
CA GLU A 517 -11.31 -3.79 1.19
C GLU A 517 -11.44 -2.72 2.28
N SER A 518 -10.44 -2.58 3.15
CA SER A 518 -10.35 -1.50 4.14
C SER A 518 -10.07 -0.14 3.54
N ALA A 519 -9.61 -0.04 2.28
CA ALA A 519 -9.03 1.17 1.72
C ALA A 519 -9.81 1.68 0.51
N HIS A 520 -10.20 2.95 0.51
CA HIS A 520 -10.72 3.62 -0.69
C HIS A 520 -9.62 4.49 -1.30
N VAL A 521 -9.31 4.24 -2.58
CA VAL A 521 -8.51 5.15 -3.41
C VAL A 521 -9.44 5.87 -4.36
N LYS A 522 -9.46 7.19 -4.30
CA LYS A 522 -10.38 7.98 -5.11
C LYS A 522 -9.97 8.01 -6.59
N GLN A 523 -8.67 8.14 -6.86
CA GLN A 523 -8.17 8.35 -8.21
C GLN A 523 -6.75 7.82 -8.41
N ILE A 524 -6.53 7.16 -9.54
CA ILE A 524 -5.23 6.71 -10.05
C ILE A 524 -5.05 7.29 -11.47
N ASN A 525 -3.91 7.90 -11.74
CA ASN A 525 -3.60 8.56 -13.01
C ASN A 525 -2.32 7.99 -13.60
N PHE A 526 -2.43 7.40 -14.78
CA PHE A 526 -1.30 6.95 -15.58
C PHE A 526 -0.97 8.00 -16.63
N MET A 527 0.19 8.62 -16.45
CA MET A 527 0.71 9.63 -17.34
C MET A 527 1.58 9.01 -18.44
N ASN A 528 2.04 9.83 -19.36
CA ASN A 528 2.89 9.39 -20.46
C ASN A 528 4.12 8.62 -19.96
N ARG A 529 4.34 7.43 -20.53
CA ARG A 529 5.42 6.47 -20.25
C ARG A 529 5.30 5.71 -18.92
N ALA A 530 4.15 5.80 -18.25
CA ALA A 530 3.88 4.95 -17.10
C ALA A 530 3.95 3.46 -17.51
N LYS A 531 4.72 2.67 -16.73
CA LYS A 531 4.89 1.23 -16.95
C LYS A 531 4.53 0.46 -15.69
N ILE A 532 3.58 -0.47 -15.84
CA ILE A 532 3.09 -1.32 -14.75
C ILE A 532 3.40 -2.77 -15.07
N THR A 533 3.97 -3.49 -14.10
CA THR A 533 4.23 -4.94 -14.21
C THR A 533 3.73 -5.65 -12.95
N GLY A 534 2.66 -6.41 -13.10
CA GLY A 534 1.87 -6.97 -12.02
C GLY A 534 0.42 -6.47 -12.04
N ASN A 535 -0.43 -7.16 -11.30
CA ASN A 535 -1.87 -6.88 -11.29
C ASN A 535 -2.21 -5.53 -10.66
N ILE A 536 -3.32 -4.93 -11.11
CA ILE A 536 -4.00 -3.82 -10.44
C ILE A 536 -5.30 -4.38 -9.89
N SER A 537 -5.43 -4.48 -8.57
CA SER A 537 -6.60 -5.08 -7.94
C SER A 537 -7.23 -4.19 -6.88
N SER A 538 -8.56 -4.15 -6.83
CA SER A 538 -9.32 -3.47 -5.78
C SER A 538 -10.41 -4.35 -5.21
N ASN A 539 -10.36 -4.53 -3.89
CA ASN A 539 -11.37 -5.24 -3.10
C ASN A 539 -12.35 -4.28 -2.41
N PHE A 540 -12.15 -2.96 -2.54
CA PHE A 540 -13.05 -1.98 -1.94
C PHE A 540 -14.36 -1.91 -2.72
N GLU A 541 -15.48 -2.14 -2.04
CA GLU A 541 -16.80 -2.05 -2.63
C GLU A 541 -17.78 -1.43 -1.62
N ALA A 542 -18.38 -0.32 -2.02
CA ALA A 542 -19.42 0.36 -1.24
C ALA A 542 -20.79 0.11 -1.87
N TYR A 543 -21.80 -0.09 -1.03
CA TYR A 543 -23.18 -0.35 -1.45
C TYR A 543 -24.19 0.38 -0.58
N LEU A 544 -25.38 0.62 -1.12
CA LEU A 544 -26.49 1.19 -0.38
C LEU A 544 -27.18 0.09 0.44
N GLY A 545 -27.42 0.32 1.73
CA GLY A 545 -28.20 -0.63 2.54
C GLY A 545 -29.68 -0.64 2.16
N ASP A 546 -30.38 -1.70 2.54
CA ASP A 546 -31.78 -1.96 2.16
C ASP A 546 -32.75 -0.84 2.56
N ASN A 547 -32.43 -0.10 3.62
CA ASN A 547 -33.22 1.05 4.08
C ASN A 547 -33.07 2.31 3.20
N GLY A 548 -32.15 2.31 2.24
CA GLY A 548 -31.86 3.43 1.35
C GLY A 548 -31.21 4.65 2.01
N LYS A 549 -30.85 4.58 3.30
CA LYS A 549 -30.42 5.74 4.10
C LYS A 549 -28.93 5.76 4.41
N ALA A 550 -28.26 4.61 4.38
CA ALA A 550 -26.86 4.48 4.74
C ALA A 550 -26.06 3.74 3.65
N VAL A 551 -24.79 4.12 3.51
CA VAL A 551 -23.84 3.43 2.64
C VAL A 551 -22.98 2.53 3.51
N TYR A 552 -22.74 1.31 3.05
CA TYR A 552 -21.98 0.30 3.74
C TYR A 552 -20.77 -0.13 2.92
N ALA A 553 -19.78 -0.72 3.58
CA ALA A 553 -18.79 -1.56 2.94
C ALA A 553 -18.62 -2.85 3.73
N ASN A 554 -18.40 -3.95 3.03
CA ASN A 554 -18.25 -5.29 3.62
C ASN A 554 -16.80 -5.58 4.04
N HIS A 555 -16.66 -6.60 4.87
CA HIS A 555 -15.41 -7.30 5.09
C HIS A 555 -15.49 -8.68 4.39
N LYS A 556 -14.36 -9.20 3.89
CA LYS A 556 -14.24 -10.49 3.18
C LYS A 556 -14.71 -11.63 4.07
N ASN A 557 -14.35 -11.54 5.34
CA ASN A 557 -14.87 -12.42 6.38
C ASN A 557 -16.28 -11.99 6.83
N HIS A 558 -17.29 -12.75 6.41
CA HIS A 558 -18.69 -12.51 6.72
C HIS A 558 -19.09 -12.68 8.20
N ALA A 559 -18.17 -13.13 9.07
CA ALA A 559 -18.37 -13.09 10.52
C ALA A 559 -18.37 -11.65 11.06
N LEU A 560 -17.73 -10.72 10.35
CA LEU A 560 -17.67 -9.30 10.71
C LEU A 560 -18.91 -8.56 10.19
N LEU A 561 -19.39 -7.60 10.99
CA LEU A 561 -20.47 -6.72 10.57
C LEU A 561 -20.02 -5.81 9.42
N PRO A 562 -20.92 -5.51 8.45
CA PRO A 562 -20.63 -4.46 7.48
C PRO A 562 -20.62 -3.11 8.17
N GLY A 563 -19.64 -2.27 7.83
CA GLY A 563 -19.47 -0.95 8.42
C GLY A 563 -20.28 0.11 7.69
N ILE A 564 -20.99 0.95 8.44
CA ILE A 564 -21.63 2.16 7.91
C ILE A 564 -20.55 3.20 7.65
N LEU A 565 -20.51 3.71 6.42
CA LEU A 565 -19.56 4.74 6.01
C LEU A 565 -19.96 6.08 6.62
N GLN A 566 -19.02 6.69 7.32
CA GLN A 566 -19.10 7.96 8.02
C GLN A 566 -18.25 8.99 7.27
N PHE A 567 -18.86 10.13 6.99
CA PHE A 567 -18.24 11.23 6.25
C PHE A 567 -18.14 12.46 7.15
N ASP A 568 -17.30 13.42 6.79
CA ASP A 568 -17.23 14.72 7.48
C ASP A 568 -18.62 15.37 7.55
N GLU A 569 -19.34 15.38 6.43
CA GLU A 569 -20.75 15.78 6.35
C GLU A 569 -21.68 14.54 6.34
N PRO A 570 -22.59 14.38 7.31
CA PRO A 570 -23.47 13.22 7.40
C PRO A 570 -24.27 13.00 6.10
N PHE A 571 -24.23 11.78 5.58
CA PHE A 571 -24.99 11.42 4.39
C PHE A 571 -26.48 11.25 4.73
N LYS A 572 -27.31 12.17 4.23
CA LYS A 572 -28.77 12.19 4.40
C LYS A 572 -29.42 12.39 3.03
N PRO A 573 -29.53 11.33 2.20
CA PRO A 573 -30.03 11.49 0.84
C PRO A 573 -31.51 11.91 0.84
N ILE A 574 -31.85 12.93 0.05
CA ILE A 574 -33.25 13.34 -0.17
C ILE A 574 -33.87 12.77 -1.44
N ASN A 575 -33.06 12.24 -2.35
CA ASN A 575 -33.50 11.63 -3.60
C ASN A 575 -32.51 10.58 -4.14
N ALA A 576 -32.95 9.81 -5.15
CA ALA A 576 -32.14 8.76 -5.77
C ALA A 576 -30.88 9.30 -6.49
N TYR A 577 -30.90 10.55 -6.95
CA TYR A 577 -29.76 11.17 -7.64
C TYR A 577 -28.58 11.38 -6.69
N GLU A 578 -28.82 11.87 -5.47
CA GLU A 578 -27.78 12.03 -4.45
C GLU A 578 -27.16 10.70 -4.03
N VAL A 579 -27.99 9.66 -3.91
CA VAL A 579 -27.52 8.29 -3.67
C VAL A 579 -26.59 7.82 -4.77
N LYS A 580 -27.02 7.93 -6.03
CA LYS A 580 -26.21 7.54 -7.20
C LYS A 580 -24.90 8.32 -7.23
N LYS A 581 -24.95 9.64 -7.01
CA LYS A 581 -23.76 10.51 -6.96
C LYS A 581 -22.81 10.11 -5.83
N LYS A 582 -23.33 9.78 -4.65
CA LYS A 582 -22.51 9.37 -3.52
C LYS A 582 -21.82 8.02 -3.76
N LEU A 583 -22.56 7.01 -4.22
CA LEU A 583 -21.96 5.72 -4.59
C LEU A 583 -20.93 5.88 -5.71
N ALA A 584 -21.22 6.72 -6.71
CA ALA A 584 -20.27 7.01 -7.77
C ALA A 584 -18.96 7.62 -7.25
N SER A 585 -19.03 8.47 -6.21
CA SER A 585 -17.85 9.08 -5.58
C SER A 585 -16.98 8.11 -4.76
N LEU A 586 -17.47 6.88 -4.52
CA LEU A 586 -16.79 5.81 -3.80
C LEU A 586 -16.21 4.74 -4.74
N ASN A 587 -16.30 4.96 -6.06
CA ASN A 587 -15.56 4.17 -7.03
C ASN A 587 -14.15 4.73 -7.19
N THR A 588 -13.20 3.86 -7.53
CA THR A 588 -11.84 4.26 -7.88
C THR A 588 -11.79 4.63 -9.35
N ASN A 589 -11.46 5.89 -9.65
CA ASN A 589 -11.28 6.35 -11.02
C ASN A 589 -9.85 6.07 -11.48
N VAL A 590 -9.69 5.27 -12.53
CA VAL A 590 -8.41 4.90 -13.11
C VAL A 590 -8.29 5.56 -14.48
N ASN A 591 -7.47 6.60 -14.58
CA ASN A 591 -7.36 7.42 -15.77
C ASN A 591 -6.07 7.12 -16.53
N PHE A 592 -6.20 6.87 -17.82
CA PHE A 592 -5.07 6.65 -18.73
C PHE A 592 -4.91 7.82 -19.69
N GLY A 593 -3.65 8.13 -20.01
CA GLY A 593 -3.36 9.08 -21.07
C GLY A 593 -3.66 10.52 -20.65
N VAL A 594 -3.38 10.84 -19.40
CA VAL A 594 -3.64 12.14 -18.81
C VAL A 594 -2.36 12.88 -18.46
N LYS A 595 -2.40 14.20 -18.49
CA LYS A 595 -1.36 15.09 -17.94
C LYS A 595 -1.98 16.05 -16.94
N SER A 596 -1.18 16.56 -16.00
CA SER A 596 -1.61 17.61 -15.08
C SER A 596 -2.08 18.84 -15.87
N ALA A 597 -3.25 19.37 -15.53
CA ALA A 597 -3.68 20.67 -16.05
C ALA A 597 -2.70 21.74 -15.56
N GLY A 598 -2.16 22.55 -16.48
CA GLY A 598 -1.40 23.74 -16.10
C GLY A 598 -2.29 24.68 -15.27
N SER A 599 -1.68 25.48 -14.39
CA SER A 599 -2.35 26.39 -13.46
C SER A 599 -3.22 27.49 -14.12
N SER A 600 -3.28 27.56 -15.46
CA SER A 600 -3.91 28.65 -16.21
C SER A 600 -5.23 28.32 -16.93
N MET A 601 -5.84 27.14 -16.72
CA MET A 601 -7.17 26.85 -17.30
C MET A 601 -8.25 26.64 -16.25
N GLU A 602 -9.22 27.57 -16.26
CA GLU A 602 -10.49 27.54 -15.52
C GLU A 602 -11.40 26.39 -15.98
N ASN A 603 -11.07 25.16 -15.61
CA ASN A 603 -12.05 24.09 -15.57
C ASN A 603 -11.84 23.25 -14.30
N LYS A 604 -12.43 23.69 -13.19
CA LYS A 604 -12.36 23.07 -11.85
C LYS A 604 -12.93 21.64 -11.78
N LEU A 605 -13.51 21.11 -12.86
CA LEU A 605 -14.15 19.78 -12.89
C LEU A 605 -13.21 18.64 -13.34
N LEU A 606 -12.10 18.94 -14.01
CA LEU A 606 -11.08 17.94 -14.40
C LEU A 606 -9.68 18.55 -14.22
N ARG A 607 -8.95 18.11 -13.18
CA ARG A 607 -7.53 18.49 -12.97
C ARG A 607 -6.56 17.94 -14.04
N TYR A 608 -7.08 17.19 -15.02
CA TYR A 608 -6.30 16.45 -16.00
C TYR A 608 -6.77 16.71 -17.41
N VAL A 609 -5.82 16.87 -18.32
CA VAL A 609 -6.07 17.09 -19.75
C VAL A 609 -5.65 15.82 -20.50
N PRO A 610 -6.41 15.41 -21.54
CA PRO A 610 -5.97 14.40 -22.48
C PRO A 610 -4.53 14.64 -23.00
N ASP A 611 -3.68 13.62 -22.96
CA ASP A 611 -2.37 13.61 -23.60
C ASP A 611 -2.38 12.67 -24.81
N LYS A 612 -2.56 13.25 -26.00
CA LYS A 612 -2.56 12.53 -27.28
C LYS A 612 -1.24 11.79 -27.58
N LYS A 613 -0.14 12.13 -26.89
CA LYS A 613 1.18 11.48 -27.04
C LYS A 613 1.44 10.40 -25.99
N SER A 614 0.50 10.17 -25.09
CA SER A 614 0.69 9.20 -24.01
C SER A 614 0.83 7.79 -24.56
N SER A 615 1.77 7.03 -23.98
CA SER A 615 1.84 5.59 -24.10
C SER A 615 1.91 5.00 -22.69
N VAL A 616 0.94 4.16 -22.35
CA VAL A 616 0.84 3.47 -21.05
C VAL A 616 0.86 1.98 -21.31
N VAL A 617 1.67 1.24 -20.55
CA VAL A 617 1.75 -0.23 -20.65
C VAL A 617 1.46 -0.86 -19.30
N ILE A 618 0.50 -1.77 -19.28
CA ILE A 618 0.12 -2.56 -18.11
C ILE A 618 0.36 -4.03 -18.44
N ASP A 619 1.25 -4.66 -17.71
CA ASP A 619 1.60 -6.07 -17.82
C ASP A 619 1.08 -6.83 -16.60
N GLY A 620 -0.21 -7.12 -16.61
CA GLY A 620 -0.95 -7.71 -15.49
C GLY A 620 -2.47 -7.55 -15.65
N ASP A 621 -3.22 -8.30 -14.85
CA ASP A 621 -4.69 -8.22 -14.84
C ASP A 621 -5.16 -6.95 -14.11
N ILE A 622 -6.32 -6.41 -14.52
CA ILE A 622 -6.99 -5.30 -13.84
C ILE A 622 -8.35 -5.77 -13.34
N THR A 623 -8.52 -5.86 -12.01
CA THR A 623 -9.70 -6.45 -11.39
C THR A 623 -10.27 -5.59 -10.26
N GLY A 624 -11.58 -5.40 -10.26
CA GLY A 624 -12.28 -4.74 -9.16
C GLY A 624 -13.63 -4.14 -9.56
N LYS A 625 -14.67 -4.49 -8.80
CA LYS A 625 -16.06 -4.07 -9.06
C LYS A 625 -16.33 -2.58 -8.83
N SER A 626 -15.40 -1.87 -8.22
CA SER A 626 -15.44 -0.42 -8.01
C SER A 626 -14.50 0.35 -8.93
N LEU A 627 -13.75 -0.33 -9.82
CA LEU A 627 -12.83 0.32 -10.74
C LEU A 627 -13.57 0.89 -11.95
N ILE A 628 -13.41 2.19 -12.19
CA ILE A 628 -13.88 2.89 -13.40
C ILE A 628 -12.66 3.28 -14.21
N LEU A 629 -12.46 2.64 -15.34
CA LEU A 629 -11.34 2.90 -16.24
C LEU A 629 -11.75 3.94 -17.27
N SER A 630 -10.93 4.97 -17.44
CA SER A 630 -11.16 6.04 -18.41
C SER A 630 -9.89 6.34 -19.18
N ALA A 631 -9.90 6.07 -20.49
CA ALA A 631 -8.83 6.44 -21.40
C ALA A 631 -9.20 7.72 -22.16
N PHE A 632 -8.35 8.73 -22.08
CA PHE A 632 -8.61 10.06 -22.61
C PHE A 632 -7.67 10.49 -23.75
N GLY A 633 -6.49 9.90 -23.86
CA GLY A 633 -5.54 10.22 -24.93
C GLY A 633 -4.45 9.18 -25.13
N GLY A 634 -3.90 9.14 -26.34
CA GLY A 634 -2.78 8.25 -26.67
C GLY A 634 -3.17 6.77 -26.67
N HIS A 635 -2.19 5.91 -26.40
CA HIS A 635 -2.33 4.46 -26.42
C HIS A 635 -2.16 3.88 -25.01
N THR A 636 -3.10 3.02 -24.63
CA THR A 636 -3.00 2.19 -23.44
C THR A 636 -2.97 0.74 -23.87
N THR A 637 -1.87 0.04 -23.57
CA THR A 637 -1.73 -1.39 -23.86
C THR A 637 -1.89 -2.18 -22.57
N VAL A 638 -2.84 -3.11 -22.54
CA VAL A 638 -3.07 -4.05 -21.43
C VAL A 638 -2.66 -5.45 -21.87
N LYS A 639 -1.67 -6.03 -21.20
CA LYS A 639 -1.18 -7.40 -21.39
C LYS A 639 -1.68 -8.28 -20.25
N GLY A 640 -2.99 -8.33 -20.11
CA GLY A 640 -3.69 -9.06 -19.06
C GLY A 640 -5.18 -9.04 -19.32
N SER A 641 -5.95 -9.55 -18.37
CA SER A 641 -7.40 -9.63 -18.44
C SER A 641 -8.04 -8.45 -17.70
N LEU A 642 -9.27 -8.14 -18.06
CA LEU A 642 -10.07 -7.09 -17.43
C LEU A 642 -11.30 -7.68 -16.74
N ASP A 643 -11.56 -7.30 -15.49
CA ASP A 643 -12.84 -7.52 -14.79
C ASP A 643 -13.18 -6.30 -13.92
N VAL A 644 -13.90 -5.34 -14.50
CA VAL A 644 -14.12 -4.02 -13.89
C VAL A 644 -15.54 -3.52 -14.05
N LYS A 645 -15.89 -2.47 -13.30
CA LYS A 645 -17.20 -1.82 -13.40
C LYS A 645 -17.42 -1.16 -14.74
N ARG A 646 -16.47 -0.34 -15.18
CA ARG A 646 -16.66 0.45 -16.40
C ARG A 646 -15.36 0.65 -17.16
N LEU A 647 -15.46 0.59 -18.49
CA LEU A 647 -14.44 1.06 -19.42
C LEU A 647 -15.00 2.20 -20.26
N TYR A 648 -14.39 3.37 -20.16
CA TYR A 648 -14.66 4.54 -20.99
C TYR A 648 -13.45 4.82 -21.89
N VAL A 649 -13.68 4.93 -23.19
CA VAL A 649 -12.64 5.23 -24.18
C VAL A 649 -13.06 6.44 -25.00
N ALA A 650 -12.25 7.51 -24.96
CA ALA A 650 -12.50 8.73 -25.70
C ALA A 650 -11.22 9.37 -26.22
N ASP A 651 -11.19 9.69 -27.51
CA ASP A 651 -10.02 10.28 -28.18
C ASP A 651 -8.69 9.50 -27.94
N SER A 652 -8.81 8.19 -27.65
CA SER A 652 -7.72 7.31 -27.23
C SER A 652 -7.88 5.90 -27.77
N VAL A 653 -6.82 5.10 -27.67
CA VAL A 653 -6.82 3.66 -27.98
C VAL A 653 -6.57 2.87 -26.70
N VAL A 654 -7.39 1.85 -26.46
CA VAL A 654 -7.12 0.80 -25.47
C VAL A 654 -6.95 -0.52 -26.22
N ASN A 655 -5.73 -1.05 -26.22
CA ASN A 655 -5.38 -2.29 -26.91
C ASN A 655 -5.10 -3.41 -25.89
N PHE A 656 -5.69 -4.58 -26.11
CA PHE A 656 -5.43 -5.80 -25.34
C PHE A 656 -4.46 -6.70 -26.11
N LYS A 657 -3.26 -6.98 -25.56
CA LYS A 657 -2.19 -7.73 -26.26
C LYS A 657 -1.75 -9.04 -25.62
N GLY A 658 -2.38 -9.52 -24.54
CA GLY A 658 -1.75 -10.57 -23.73
C GLY A 658 -2.60 -11.37 -22.76
N ALA A 659 -3.93 -11.37 -22.87
CA ALA A 659 -4.72 -12.25 -22.01
C ALA A 659 -4.46 -13.71 -22.41
N LYS A 660 -3.77 -14.49 -21.56
CA LYS A 660 -3.49 -15.93 -21.78
C LYS A 660 -4.75 -16.79 -22.00
N LYS A 661 -5.95 -16.23 -21.89
CA LYS A 661 -7.26 -16.86 -22.19
C LYS A 661 -8.34 -15.90 -22.77
N GLY A 662 -7.96 -14.73 -23.29
CA GLY A 662 -8.84 -13.86 -24.09
C GLY A 662 -10.25 -13.60 -23.54
N SER A 663 -10.43 -13.31 -22.23
CA SER A 663 -11.74 -12.93 -21.70
C SER A 663 -11.62 -11.64 -20.91
N ASN A 664 -12.31 -10.61 -21.38
CA ASN A 664 -12.40 -9.30 -20.76
C ASN A 664 -13.86 -9.04 -20.40
N THR A 665 -14.10 -8.60 -19.18
CA THR A 665 -15.45 -8.36 -18.65
C THR A 665 -15.56 -6.94 -18.12
N VAL A 666 -16.61 -6.25 -18.54
CA VAL A 666 -17.01 -4.97 -17.98
C VAL A 666 -18.51 -4.99 -17.67
N ASP A 667 -18.94 -4.29 -16.62
CA ASP A 667 -20.37 -4.04 -16.46
C ASP A 667 -20.83 -3.02 -17.51
N GLU A 668 -20.09 -1.92 -17.67
CA GLU A 668 -20.43 -0.82 -18.58
C GLU A 668 -19.27 -0.53 -19.56
N LEU A 669 -19.58 -0.44 -20.85
CA LEU A 669 -18.67 0.02 -21.90
C LEU A 669 -19.19 1.32 -22.50
N GLU A 670 -18.34 2.33 -22.61
CA GLU A 670 -18.64 3.52 -23.40
C GLU A 670 -17.47 3.91 -24.31
N ILE A 671 -17.74 3.99 -25.61
CA ILE A 671 -16.79 4.44 -26.63
C ILE A 671 -17.33 5.71 -27.28
N SER A 672 -16.69 6.84 -26.98
CA SER A 672 -17.12 8.16 -27.44
C SER A 672 -16.01 8.91 -28.16
N ARG A 673 -16.33 10.00 -28.87
CA ARG A 673 -15.35 10.95 -29.45
C ARG A 673 -14.19 10.26 -30.20
N GLY A 674 -14.47 9.29 -31.07
CA GLY A 674 -13.42 8.62 -31.84
C GLY A 674 -12.52 7.68 -31.04
N GLY A 675 -12.93 7.27 -29.82
CA GLY A 675 -12.26 6.25 -29.05
C GLY A 675 -12.24 4.89 -29.77
N GLN A 676 -11.20 4.11 -29.48
CA GLN A 676 -10.93 2.83 -30.12
C GLN A 676 -10.67 1.75 -29.08
N LEU A 677 -11.51 0.72 -29.08
CA LEU A 677 -11.26 -0.54 -28.39
C LEU A 677 -10.58 -1.48 -29.38
N ASP A 678 -9.35 -1.88 -29.11
CA ASP A 678 -8.53 -2.64 -30.04
C ASP A 678 -8.26 -4.04 -29.50
N LEU A 679 -8.88 -5.04 -30.12
CA LEU A 679 -8.67 -6.46 -29.84
C LEU A 679 -7.73 -7.11 -30.88
N SER A 680 -7.20 -6.33 -31.83
CA SER A 680 -6.38 -6.90 -32.90
C SER A 680 -4.99 -7.30 -32.41
N ASN A 681 -4.85 -8.53 -31.93
CA ASN A 681 -3.64 -9.02 -31.27
C ASN A 681 -3.16 -10.41 -31.75
N GLY A 682 -3.90 -11.02 -32.68
CA GLY A 682 -3.60 -12.30 -33.31
C GLY A 682 -4.10 -13.49 -32.51
N ILE A 683 -4.94 -13.29 -31.51
CA ILE A 683 -5.53 -14.30 -30.64
C ILE A 683 -7.02 -14.01 -30.54
N ALA A 684 -7.85 -15.05 -30.66
CA ALA A 684 -9.29 -14.88 -30.52
C ALA A 684 -9.66 -14.43 -29.08
N ASP A 685 -10.24 -13.23 -28.97
CA ASP A 685 -10.68 -12.63 -27.73
C ASP A 685 -12.21 -12.71 -27.55
N THR A 686 -12.64 -12.73 -26.29
CA THR A 686 -14.02 -12.53 -25.87
C THR A 686 -14.09 -11.29 -24.99
N PHE A 687 -14.88 -10.29 -25.42
CA PHE A 687 -15.16 -9.08 -24.67
C PHE A 687 -16.63 -9.07 -24.26
N MET A 688 -16.91 -9.21 -22.96
CA MET A 688 -18.25 -9.33 -22.41
C MET A 688 -18.66 -8.05 -21.68
N ILE A 689 -19.84 -7.54 -22.02
CA ILE A 689 -20.45 -6.35 -21.45
C ILE A 689 -21.76 -6.77 -20.78
N LYS A 690 -21.81 -6.73 -19.46
CA LYS A 690 -22.93 -7.28 -18.67
C LYS A 690 -24.13 -6.36 -18.58
N LYS A 691 -23.93 -5.04 -18.63
CA LYS A 691 -25.00 -4.04 -18.47
C LYS A 691 -25.10 -3.14 -19.69
N ASP A 692 -24.46 -1.98 -19.67
CA ASP A 692 -24.65 -0.94 -20.67
C ASP A 692 -23.50 -0.93 -21.68
N ALA A 693 -23.82 -0.93 -22.98
CA ALA A 693 -22.84 -0.78 -24.05
C ALA A 693 -23.18 0.44 -24.92
N VAL A 694 -22.54 1.58 -24.64
CA VAL A 694 -22.79 2.85 -25.35
C VAL A 694 -21.69 3.12 -26.37
N ILE A 695 -22.03 3.15 -27.65
CA ILE A 695 -21.06 3.37 -28.73
C ILE A 695 -21.49 4.56 -29.59
N SER A 696 -20.65 5.58 -29.64
CA SER A 696 -20.88 6.74 -30.52
C SER A 696 -20.65 6.36 -31.99
N SER A 697 -21.25 7.10 -32.91
CA SER A 697 -21.09 6.88 -34.37
C SER A 697 -19.65 7.01 -34.90
N LYS A 698 -18.75 7.58 -34.10
CA LYS A 698 -17.30 7.68 -34.36
C LYS A 698 -16.46 6.67 -33.57
N GLY A 699 -17.04 5.95 -32.62
CA GLY A 699 -16.35 4.90 -31.87
C GLY A 699 -16.10 3.68 -32.74
N VAL A 700 -15.02 2.96 -32.46
CA VAL A 700 -14.60 1.78 -33.23
C VAL A 700 -14.17 0.66 -32.31
N ILE A 701 -14.51 -0.56 -32.71
CA ILE A 701 -13.95 -1.79 -32.17
C ILE A 701 -13.15 -2.48 -33.28
N CYS A 702 -11.86 -2.69 -33.04
CA CYS A 702 -11.00 -3.44 -33.94
C CYS A 702 -11.01 -4.91 -33.54
N VAL A 703 -11.22 -5.81 -34.50
CA VAL A 703 -11.34 -7.25 -34.28
C VAL A 703 -10.45 -8.05 -35.23
N ASP A 704 -9.88 -9.14 -34.75
CA ASP A 704 -9.11 -10.08 -35.54
C ASP A 704 -9.97 -10.82 -36.55
N ILE A 705 -9.40 -11.03 -37.74
CA ILE A 705 -10.02 -11.76 -38.83
C ILE A 705 -9.06 -12.78 -39.45
N ASP A 706 -9.62 -13.83 -40.05
CA ASP A 706 -8.86 -14.72 -40.92
C ASP A 706 -8.65 -14.12 -42.34
N LYS A 707 -7.97 -14.86 -43.21
CA LYS A 707 -7.65 -14.43 -44.59
C LYS A 707 -8.87 -14.38 -45.50
N GLU A 708 -9.98 -14.95 -45.07
CA GLU A 708 -11.23 -14.94 -45.76
C GLU A 708 -12.09 -13.75 -45.31
N GLY A 709 -11.82 -13.17 -44.14
CA GLY A 709 -12.55 -12.05 -43.55
C GLY A 709 -13.60 -12.49 -42.53
N ASN A 710 -13.51 -13.73 -42.00
CA ASN A 710 -14.33 -14.16 -40.87
C ASN A 710 -13.75 -13.58 -39.57
N ILE A 711 -14.65 -13.12 -38.69
CA ILE A 711 -14.28 -12.53 -37.40
C ILE A 711 -13.93 -13.64 -36.43
N LEU A 712 -12.76 -13.51 -35.79
CA LEU A 712 -12.26 -14.45 -34.79
C LEU A 712 -12.64 -14.03 -33.37
N ASP A 713 -12.75 -12.72 -33.12
CA ASP A 713 -13.14 -12.17 -31.82
C ASP A 713 -14.64 -12.19 -31.58
N ARG A 714 -15.02 -12.19 -30.30
CA ARG A 714 -16.40 -12.18 -29.85
C ARG A 714 -16.65 -11.01 -28.91
N VAL A 715 -17.48 -10.06 -29.34
CA VAL A 715 -17.99 -8.98 -28.48
C VAL A 715 -19.45 -9.26 -28.13
N VAL A 716 -19.74 -9.40 -26.83
CA VAL A 716 -21.08 -9.75 -26.34
C VAL A 716 -21.61 -8.63 -25.45
N ALA A 717 -22.75 -8.06 -25.81
CA ALA A 717 -23.48 -7.12 -24.96
C ALA A 717 -24.78 -7.78 -24.47
N GLU A 718 -24.84 -8.16 -23.19
CA GLU A 718 -25.97 -8.93 -22.64
C GLU A 718 -27.32 -8.21 -22.81
N ASN A 719 -27.33 -6.87 -22.66
CA ASN A 719 -28.52 -6.04 -22.86
C ASN A 719 -28.53 -5.28 -24.21
N GLY A 720 -27.68 -5.68 -25.16
CA GLY A 720 -27.54 -5.03 -26.46
C GLY A 720 -26.76 -3.72 -26.46
N PHE A 721 -26.65 -3.09 -27.63
CA PHE A 721 -25.90 -1.85 -27.82
C PHE A 721 -26.83 -0.63 -27.87
N SER A 722 -26.46 0.42 -27.14
CA SER A 722 -27.01 1.76 -27.30
C SER A 722 -26.10 2.56 -28.23
N ALA A 723 -26.48 2.67 -29.50
CA ALA A 723 -25.69 3.32 -30.53
C ALA A 723 -26.45 4.46 -31.20
N TYR A 724 -25.77 5.61 -31.39
CA TYR A 724 -26.33 6.72 -32.17
C TYR A 724 -26.46 6.29 -33.64
N ASP A 725 -27.64 6.47 -34.23
CA ASP A 725 -28.03 5.98 -35.57
C ASP A 725 -28.01 4.44 -35.73
N SER A 726 -28.02 3.67 -34.64
CA SER A 726 -27.90 2.19 -34.66
C SER A 726 -26.60 1.68 -35.31
N ILE A 727 -25.51 2.44 -35.18
CA ILE A 727 -24.22 2.14 -35.82
C ILE A 727 -23.15 1.76 -34.78
N VAL A 728 -22.59 0.56 -34.93
CA VAL A 728 -21.40 0.08 -34.21
C VAL A 728 -20.32 -0.26 -35.23
N ASN A 729 -19.27 0.55 -35.32
CA ASN A 729 -18.24 0.35 -36.34
C ASN A 729 -17.27 -0.75 -35.90
N LEU A 730 -17.20 -1.83 -36.69
CA LEU A 730 -16.16 -2.86 -36.59
C LEU A 730 -15.10 -2.61 -37.66
N GLU A 731 -13.83 -2.74 -37.29
CA GLU A 731 -12.70 -2.68 -38.24
C GLU A 731 -11.81 -3.94 -38.15
N PRO A 732 -11.32 -4.46 -39.28
CA PRO A 732 -10.56 -5.71 -39.33
C PRO A 732 -9.10 -5.55 -38.91
N GLY A 733 -8.59 -6.51 -38.14
CA GLY A 733 -7.19 -6.70 -37.77
C GLY A 733 -6.55 -7.86 -38.53
N LEU A 734 -5.38 -7.64 -39.12
CA LEU A 734 -4.64 -8.64 -39.91
C LEU A 734 -3.14 -8.58 -39.64
N SER A 735 -2.44 -9.66 -40.00
CA SER A 735 -0.99 -9.69 -39.92
C SER A 735 -0.37 -8.75 -40.96
N TYR A 736 0.82 -8.20 -40.63
CA TYR A 736 1.58 -7.39 -41.58
C TYR A 736 1.81 -8.10 -42.92
N ASN A 737 2.09 -9.41 -42.90
CA ASN A 737 2.35 -10.20 -44.10
C ASN A 737 1.10 -10.33 -44.97
N ASP A 738 -0.07 -10.56 -44.34
CA ASP A 738 -1.33 -10.67 -45.08
C ASP A 738 -1.71 -9.32 -45.68
N ILE A 739 -1.64 -8.22 -44.92
CA ILE A 739 -1.89 -6.86 -45.43
C ILE A 739 -0.97 -6.55 -46.61
N LYS A 740 0.32 -6.91 -46.53
CA LYS A 740 1.29 -6.71 -47.62
C LYS A 740 0.91 -7.52 -48.86
N SER A 741 0.44 -8.76 -48.70
CA SER A 741 0.00 -9.59 -49.83
C SER A 741 -1.20 -8.99 -50.58
N TYR A 742 -2.12 -8.35 -49.86
CA TYR A 742 -3.28 -7.68 -50.46
C TYR A 742 -2.94 -6.34 -51.13
N GLN A 743 -1.81 -5.72 -50.76
CA GLN A 743 -1.36 -4.48 -51.41
C GLN A 743 -1.11 -4.67 -52.92
N SER A 744 -0.69 -5.87 -53.32
CA SER A 744 -0.48 -6.24 -54.73
C SER A 744 -1.73 -6.76 -55.46
N ASP A 745 -2.82 -7.07 -54.75
CA ASP A 745 -4.07 -7.56 -55.34
C ASP A 745 -5.31 -6.80 -54.83
N PRO A 746 -5.67 -5.68 -55.49
CA PRO A 746 -6.83 -4.88 -55.13
C PRO A 746 -8.16 -5.61 -55.16
N LYS A 747 -8.30 -6.67 -55.98
CA LYS A 747 -9.52 -7.47 -56.10
C LYS A 747 -9.64 -8.47 -54.94
N ALA A 748 -8.54 -9.08 -54.53
CA ALA A 748 -8.51 -9.91 -53.32
C ALA A 748 -8.82 -9.07 -52.07
N LEU A 749 -8.24 -7.87 -51.95
CA LEU A 749 -8.56 -6.97 -50.84
C LEU A 749 -10.04 -6.58 -50.81
N LEU A 750 -10.64 -6.30 -51.98
CA LEU A 750 -12.08 -6.01 -52.07
C LEU A 750 -12.94 -7.21 -51.63
N ARG A 751 -12.57 -8.44 -52.01
CA ARG A 751 -13.27 -9.65 -51.57
C ARG A 751 -13.21 -9.83 -50.05
N LEU A 752 -12.03 -9.65 -49.47
CA LEU A 752 -11.79 -9.70 -48.02
C LEU A 752 -12.66 -8.68 -47.28
N MET A 753 -12.60 -7.41 -47.69
CA MET A 753 -13.35 -6.32 -47.06
C MET A 753 -14.87 -6.50 -47.18
N ASN A 754 -15.34 -7.00 -48.33
CA ASN A 754 -16.76 -7.31 -48.53
C ASN A 754 -17.22 -8.47 -47.64
N ASN A 755 -16.41 -9.53 -47.51
CA ASN A 755 -16.76 -10.64 -46.63
C ASN A 755 -16.76 -10.19 -45.16
N PHE A 756 -15.75 -9.45 -44.73
CA PHE A 756 -15.70 -8.87 -43.39
C PHE A 756 -16.93 -7.99 -43.11
N ASN A 757 -17.29 -7.08 -44.02
CA ASN A 757 -18.46 -6.23 -43.84
C ASN A 757 -19.75 -7.03 -43.70
N ARG A 758 -19.91 -8.12 -44.47
CA ARG A 758 -21.04 -9.05 -44.31
C ARG A 758 -21.01 -9.73 -42.94
N LYS A 759 -19.88 -10.29 -42.54
CA LYS A 759 -19.71 -11.01 -41.25
C LYS A 759 -19.91 -10.09 -40.04
N ALA A 760 -19.41 -8.86 -40.10
CA ALA A 760 -19.65 -7.84 -39.08
C ALA A 760 -21.14 -7.57 -38.87
N ASN A 761 -21.90 -7.40 -39.96
CA ASN A 761 -23.34 -7.19 -39.88
C ASN A 761 -24.12 -8.45 -39.47
N GLU A 762 -23.64 -9.65 -39.80
CA GLU A 762 -24.20 -10.91 -39.26
C GLU A 762 -24.04 -10.99 -37.73
N VAL A 763 -22.87 -10.63 -37.19
CA VAL A 763 -22.59 -10.64 -35.74
C VAL A 763 -23.40 -9.58 -34.99
N LEU A 764 -23.65 -8.43 -35.61
CA LEU A 764 -24.38 -7.31 -34.99
C LEU A 764 -25.91 -7.39 -35.13
N SER A 765 -26.41 -8.15 -36.11
CA SER A 765 -27.84 -8.29 -36.40
C SER A 765 -28.70 -8.68 -35.17
N PRO A 766 -28.29 -9.63 -34.29
CA PRO A 766 -29.04 -9.96 -33.08
C PRO A 766 -29.26 -8.79 -32.13
N TYR A 767 -28.42 -7.75 -32.20
CA TYR A 767 -28.52 -6.55 -31.37
C TYR A 767 -29.26 -5.39 -32.05
N GLY A 768 -29.75 -5.57 -33.28
CA GLY A 768 -30.47 -4.52 -34.02
C GLY A 768 -29.59 -3.33 -34.46
N VAL A 769 -28.28 -3.52 -34.54
CA VAL A 769 -27.30 -2.51 -34.99
C VAL A 769 -26.52 -3.00 -36.19
N ILE A 770 -25.90 -2.07 -36.93
CA ILE A 770 -25.11 -2.35 -38.13
C ILE A 770 -23.70 -1.76 -38.04
N SER A 771 -22.77 -2.33 -38.79
CA SER A 771 -21.45 -1.73 -39.02
C SER A 771 -21.41 -1.05 -40.38
N LYS A 772 -20.82 0.15 -40.41
CA LYS A 772 -20.45 0.80 -41.67
C LYS A 772 -19.34 0.01 -42.37
N TYR A 773 -19.21 0.24 -43.67
CA TYR A 773 -18.08 -0.29 -44.42
C TYR A 773 -16.76 0.17 -43.79
N PRO A 774 -15.77 -0.72 -43.60
CA PRO A 774 -14.60 -0.40 -42.79
C PRO A 774 -13.69 0.59 -43.53
N LYS A 775 -13.11 1.53 -42.78
CA LYS A 775 -12.25 2.57 -43.36
C LYS A 775 -10.76 2.28 -43.18
N HIS A 776 -10.42 1.35 -42.29
CA HIS A 776 -9.05 0.98 -42.01
C HIS A 776 -8.90 -0.53 -41.85
N ILE A 777 -7.67 -1.01 -41.99
CA ILE A 777 -7.23 -2.34 -41.54
C ILE A 777 -6.12 -2.13 -40.53
N TRP A 778 -6.16 -2.85 -39.41
CA TRP A 778 -5.23 -2.71 -38.28
C TRP A 778 -4.18 -3.81 -38.28
N TYR A 779 -2.95 -3.47 -37.87
CA TYR A 779 -1.87 -4.44 -37.75
C TYR A 779 -1.90 -5.13 -36.39
N ILE A 780 -2.07 -6.45 -36.41
CA ILE A 780 -1.99 -7.31 -35.22
C ILE A 780 -0.66 -7.13 -34.44
N GLN A 781 0.45 -6.96 -35.16
CA GLN A 781 1.78 -6.84 -34.54
C GLN A 781 2.13 -5.42 -34.06
N GLY A 782 1.24 -4.43 -34.23
CA GLY A 782 1.58 -3.01 -34.11
C GLY A 782 0.57 -2.17 -33.33
N GLU A 783 0.78 -0.86 -33.32
CA GLU A 783 -0.19 0.14 -32.83
C GLU A 783 -0.79 0.96 -33.99
N MET A 784 -0.51 0.55 -35.23
CA MET A 784 -0.89 1.27 -36.45
C MET A 784 -1.87 0.45 -37.28
N GLY A 785 -2.59 1.13 -38.16
CA GLY A 785 -3.35 0.56 -39.25
C GLY A 785 -3.04 1.27 -40.57
N ARG A 786 -3.77 0.90 -41.62
CA ARG A 786 -3.74 1.52 -42.95
C ARG A 786 -5.14 1.95 -43.33
N LYS A 787 -5.28 3.16 -43.88
CA LYS A 787 -6.54 3.59 -44.50
C LYS A 787 -6.85 2.70 -45.70
N VAL A 788 -8.13 2.41 -45.92
CA VAL A 788 -8.61 1.64 -47.06
C VAL A 788 -9.59 2.49 -47.86
N THR A 789 -9.40 2.51 -49.18
CA THR A 789 -10.33 3.13 -50.12
C THR A 789 -10.76 2.10 -51.16
N CYS A 790 -12.06 1.85 -51.25
CA CYS A 790 -12.63 0.82 -52.13
C CYS A 790 -13.49 1.43 -53.24
N SER A 791 -13.42 0.81 -54.41
CA SER A 791 -14.26 1.11 -55.58
C SER A 791 -14.73 -0.19 -56.22
N SER A 792 -15.57 -0.11 -57.25
CA SER A 792 -16.00 -1.28 -58.04
C SER A 792 -14.82 -2.02 -58.71
N ARG A 793 -13.65 -1.39 -58.84
CA ARG A 793 -12.45 -1.98 -59.47
C ARG A 793 -11.51 -2.68 -58.47
N GLY A 794 -11.68 -2.45 -57.18
CA GLY A 794 -10.80 -2.97 -56.13
C GLY A 794 -10.65 -2.01 -54.94
N CYS A 795 -9.99 -2.49 -53.89
CA CYS A 795 -9.60 -1.72 -52.72
C CYS A 795 -8.10 -1.43 -52.73
N HIS A 796 -7.71 -0.25 -52.23
CA HIS A 796 -6.32 0.17 -52.12
C HIS A 796 -6.00 0.61 -50.69
N LEU A 797 -4.78 0.26 -50.24
CA LEU A 797 -4.23 0.71 -48.96
C LEU A 797 -3.60 2.09 -49.12
N GLY A 798 -4.01 3.02 -48.28
CA GLY A 798 -3.48 4.37 -48.18
C GLY A 798 -2.52 4.55 -47.01
N ASP A 799 -2.56 5.75 -46.44
CA ASP A 799 -1.68 6.20 -45.37
C ASP A 799 -1.77 5.36 -44.09
N PHE A 800 -0.68 5.37 -43.32
CA PHE A 800 -0.65 4.82 -41.97
C PHE A 800 -1.50 5.66 -41.03
N VAL A 801 -2.23 4.98 -40.15
CA VAL A 801 -3.07 5.59 -39.12
C VAL A 801 -2.65 5.05 -37.77
N ASN A 802 -2.50 5.94 -36.78
CA ASN A 802 -2.15 5.54 -35.41
C ASN A 802 -3.38 5.49 -34.50
N ILE A 803 -4.34 6.42 -34.67
CA ILE A 803 -5.55 6.51 -33.85
C ILE A 803 -6.72 6.90 -34.77
N TYR A 804 -7.87 6.25 -34.59
CA TYR A 804 -9.07 6.51 -35.40
C TYR A 804 -9.56 7.97 -35.31
N SER A 805 -9.53 8.59 -34.13
CA SER A 805 -9.94 10.00 -33.96
C SER A 805 -9.12 10.97 -34.83
N LYS A 806 -7.84 10.68 -35.08
CA LYS A 806 -6.94 11.53 -35.88
C LYS A 806 -7.06 11.27 -37.38
N SER A 807 -7.43 10.06 -37.82
CA SER A 807 -7.65 9.80 -39.26
C SER A 807 -8.95 10.39 -39.79
N ALA A 808 -9.86 10.77 -38.89
CA ALA A 808 -11.08 11.52 -39.20
C ALA A 808 -10.88 13.05 -39.25
N GLU A 809 -9.72 13.58 -38.81
CA GLU A 809 -9.39 15.01 -38.92
C GLU A 809 -8.93 15.33 -40.36
N GLU A 810 -9.49 16.37 -40.99
CA GLU A 810 -9.00 16.85 -42.28
C GLU A 810 -7.55 17.36 -42.16
N LEU A 811 -6.71 17.04 -43.14
CA LEU A 811 -5.31 17.48 -43.14
C LEU A 811 -5.26 19.02 -43.09
N PRO A 812 -4.41 19.61 -42.22
CA PRO A 812 -4.33 21.05 -42.12
C PRO A 812 -3.80 21.65 -43.44
N ILE A 813 -4.40 22.77 -43.86
CA ILE A 813 -4.20 23.43 -45.17
C ILE A 813 -2.70 23.64 -45.51
N TRP A 814 -1.86 23.91 -44.51
CA TRP A 814 -0.42 24.10 -44.72
C TRP A 814 0.29 22.88 -45.32
N ARG A 815 -0.15 21.64 -45.03
CA ARG A 815 0.43 20.43 -45.65
C ARG A 815 0.09 20.34 -47.13
N TYR A 816 -1.11 20.74 -47.52
CA TYR A 816 -1.49 20.86 -48.92
C TYR A 816 -0.65 21.93 -49.62
N ILE A 817 -0.45 23.09 -48.97
CA ILE A 817 0.42 24.15 -49.48
C ILE A 817 1.85 23.64 -49.66
N LEU A 818 2.42 22.93 -48.68
CA LEU A 818 3.78 22.40 -48.76
C LEU A 818 3.95 21.34 -49.85
N SER A 819 2.94 20.49 -50.07
CA SER A 819 2.93 19.54 -51.19
C SER A 819 2.83 20.26 -52.54
N PHE A 820 1.98 21.28 -52.66
CA PHE A 820 1.84 22.08 -53.89
C PHE A 820 3.13 22.84 -54.20
N VAL A 821 3.76 23.45 -53.20
CA VAL A 821 5.05 24.12 -53.32
C VAL A 821 6.14 23.12 -53.71
N GLY A 822 6.16 21.94 -53.09
CA GLY A 822 7.09 20.86 -53.46
C GLY A 822 6.93 20.40 -54.92
N CYS A 823 5.70 20.23 -55.39
CA CYS A 823 5.41 19.93 -56.81
C CYS A 823 5.85 21.06 -57.74
N PHE A 824 5.62 22.33 -57.37
CA PHE A 824 6.08 23.48 -58.15
C PHE A 824 7.60 23.58 -58.23
N VAL A 825 8.30 23.32 -57.12
CA VAL A 825 9.77 23.30 -57.06
C VAL A 825 10.32 22.15 -57.92
N MET A 826 9.71 20.96 -57.87
CA MET A 826 10.08 19.83 -58.73
C MET A 826 9.84 20.14 -60.20
N LEU A 827 8.69 20.71 -60.58
CA LEU A 827 8.40 21.14 -61.94
C LEU A 827 9.38 22.20 -62.42
N PHE A 828 9.68 23.19 -61.58
CA PHE A 828 10.64 24.25 -61.90
C PHE A 828 12.06 23.69 -62.07
N LEU A 829 12.51 22.80 -61.20
CA LEU A 829 13.78 22.07 -61.34
C LEU A 829 13.82 21.24 -62.62
N THR A 830 12.73 20.55 -62.96
CA THR A 830 12.64 19.74 -64.18
C THR A 830 12.72 20.63 -65.42
N VAL A 831 12.04 21.78 -65.42
CA VAL A 831 12.12 22.78 -66.50
C VAL A 831 13.52 23.39 -66.59
N VAL A 832 14.15 23.72 -65.46
CA VAL A 832 15.53 24.26 -65.42
C VAL A 832 16.54 23.23 -65.92
N VAL A 833 16.39 21.96 -65.55
CA VAL A 833 17.20 20.85 -66.06
C VAL A 833 16.99 20.68 -67.56
N LEU A 834 15.74 20.61 -68.04
CA LEU A 834 15.42 20.51 -69.46
C LEU A 834 15.94 21.72 -70.28
N LYS A 835 15.95 22.92 -69.70
CA LYS A 835 16.48 24.14 -70.35
C LYS A 835 18.01 24.19 -70.33
N ARG A 836 18.67 23.58 -69.34
CA ARG A 836 20.14 23.44 -69.29
C ARG A 836 20.64 22.30 -70.18
N THR A 837 19.86 21.26 -70.41
CA THR A 837 20.21 20.14 -71.31
C THR A 837 19.85 20.43 -72.76
N GLY A 838 19.95 21.69 -73.19
CA GLY A 838 19.66 22.16 -74.55
C GLY A 838 20.60 21.63 -75.64
N ASN A 839 21.17 20.43 -75.49
CA ASN A 839 21.74 19.64 -76.58
C ASN A 839 21.78 18.15 -76.20
N GLY A 840 20.90 17.36 -76.84
CA GLY A 840 21.17 15.96 -77.21
C GLY A 840 21.02 14.87 -76.13
N ARG A 841 19.93 14.08 -76.28
CA ARG A 841 19.72 12.67 -75.86
C ARG A 841 19.91 12.31 -74.37
N PHE A 842 18.85 11.75 -73.78
CA PHE A 842 18.96 10.65 -72.82
C PHE A 842 18.05 9.51 -73.25
N GLY A 843 18.64 8.32 -73.41
CA GLY A 843 17.97 7.04 -73.33
C GLY A 843 18.05 6.48 -71.92
#